data_AF-A0AAX2AEX5-F1
#
_entry.id   AF-A0AAX2AEX5-F1
#
_cell.length_a   1.000
_cell.length_b   1.000
_cell.length_c   1.000
_cell.angle_alpha   90.00
_cell.angle_beta   90.00
_cell.angle_gamma   90.00
#
_symmetry.space_group_name_H-M   'P 1'
#
loop_
_entity.id
_entity.type
_entity.pdbx_description
1 polymer ?
#
loop_
_entity_poly.entity_id
_entity_poly.type
_entity_poly.pdbx_seq_one_letter_code
_entity_poly.pdbx_strand_id
1 'polypeptide(L)'
;MKKNLIPYLTISLVFTFSLNAQEIDNTVDNLKENSIKLLNEKSINKVYSDLEVKGMIRTTTKKLDVSNYVSASEISFDKYQKVSLKDVVLETLSYSDLVKSSREKVIQSQLKLDDAIADYFPTLNLEYSYAKTRHYPGDNKQRYKFYNDRSYRLVMSQNLYSGGATHTFIESLRQSLLVERNKYKIAVQEELTKAIKAYFGVVFSKKAVEVNDRNMKQLQKILDIVTIKYDNGASSIGDLTSIKASVANAQTKLIKDKSKLNEALRYYEYVVGQKFSKTLPFERDFDIKLAQFDILYERAVKQNPNLKNYYFNIEAEKHKVRNAKTSFSPRVDLELSYEDVMDQEDYEGPENDFVGKIKLSYNIFNGGKDRNKVLKSYSVLRDLKFRLNEETKKLKWNLSKLHTSINSVNQALKTTKSEVVSSKEAVDAYWEAFKLGEQDLNVLLQGQRQLNSAELELLKFQNSNIEDYFLVLSFTGDLLSFFDIDPESDKFIDFSNSSYNTNLYNDSEEKTILDEVKQESVKVEKVVEVKPSIDENINNFISMFLQTKQEYYILNISSFDNVYKAFDFIKEQKIDKESFAYDKVEKYEIKTNVAYKIFENELDATTEMQKLKDLGIKQNIEIKKVKEVKELYAKYLEGLKIEVEPPKTKVKIIEKIQVIKPINEFKTNEEFKEKFLNAPSDKFTINVATFPSLKIAGEFVEKEGIYNNSFVFKYVEGKELVKVMYGVFDTYEQASQALDLLDEIKKTYFPIIEKIDSKQKLYKQNSQNLNEDNKNKVEYELVTKTKTIIEKTKDEKTSKEALKQEVIKENNKQESLKKSSLEPLQEQISQNKSSLKQEFLEASRDAYSINLATLPSLQKAIEFVKDYNIEKDTFVFTFGKENFAKVMYKVLNTYQEGLEAINTLPKALKNNSPYVEKIYRKQDLYYKYHKQEKLKEQEVLKTEEKAPFEKENLINNIKEEPLVQKTTFKDFKEQFYNDFEGKYTILIGSVSKDLLQEYLTKLSLRDNLYVTLENKDKVEIYYGVFDTQEEALNSSKNFSGIDETSIKLLGEVR
;
A
#
# COMPACT_ATOMS: atom_id res chain seq x y z
N MET A 1 48.01 -24.15 33.36
CA MET A 1 47.22 -25.18 32.67
C MET A 1 46.52 -24.55 31.47
N LYS A 2 46.96 -24.87 30.25
CA LYS A 2 46.38 -24.48 28.95
C LYS A 2 46.43 -25.72 28.06
N LYS A 3 45.42 -25.94 27.23
CA LYS A 3 45.49 -26.68 25.94
C LYS A 3 44.31 -26.18 25.10
N ASN A 4 44.56 -25.21 24.21
CA ASN A 4 44.94 -25.42 22.80
C ASN A 4 43.69 -25.84 22.00
N LEU A 5 43.06 -25.01 21.17
CA LEU A 5 43.60 -24.14 20.12
C LEU A 5 44.36 -24.96 19.05
N ILE A 6 43.69 -25.09 17.90
CA ILE A 6 44.13 -25.40 16.52
C ILE A 6 45.58 -24.85 16.25
N PRO A 7 46.40 -25.36 15.28
CA PRO A 7 45.96 -25.70 13.92
C PRO A 7 46.80 -26.67 13.04
N TYR A 8 46.42 -26.78 11.74
CA TYR A 8 47.22 -26.97 10.49
C TYR A 8 48.34 -28.05 10.43
N LEU A 9 48.61 -28.77 9.33
CA LEU A 9 48.93 -28.28 7.98
C LEU A 9 49.04 -29.47 6.95
N THR A 10 48.54 -29.27 5.73
CA THR A 10 48.94 -29.84 4.40
C THR A 10 49.68 -31.19 4.23
N ILE A 11 49.32 -31.94 3.17
CA ILE A 11 50.19 -32.19 1.99
C ILE A 11 49.36 -32.70 0.78
N SER A 12 49.87 -32.47 -0.43
CA SER A 12 49.18 -32.60 -1.73
C SER A 12 49.17 -34.00 -2.37
N LEU A 13 48.16 -34.17 -3.25
CA LEU A 13 48.18 -34.85 -4.56
C LEU A 13 48.18 -36.40 -4.67
N VAL A 14 47.44 -36.83 -5.71
CA VAL A 14 47.70 -37.96 -6.64
C VAL A 14 47.07 -39.36 -6.37
N PHE A 15 46.10 -39.66 -7.24
CA PHE A 15 45.78 -40.92 -7.92
C PHE A 15 44.96 -42.07 -7.25
N THR A 16 43.70 -42.11 -7.70
CA THR A 16 43.01 -43.23 -8.39
C THR A 16 42.52 -44.50 -7.69
N PHE A 17 41.31 -44.84 -8.16
CA PHE A 17 40.72 -46.15 -8.45
C PHE A 17 39.94 -46.92 -7.38
N SER A 18 38.75 -47.31 -7.84
CA SER A 18 38.01 -48.53 -7.53
C SER A 18 37.51 -48.76 -6.11
N LEU A 19 36.19 -48.84 -5.99
CA LEU A 19 35.55 -49.99 -5.36
C LEU A 19 34.21 -50.24 -6.05
N ASN A 20 34.06 -51.43 -6.61
CA ASN A 20 32.84 -51.91 -7.25
C ASN A 20 32.60 -53.36 -6.79
N ALA A 21 31.32 -53.69 -6.62
CA ALA A 21 30.75 -55.03 -6.48
C ALA A 21 31.03 -55.90 -5.22
N GLN A 22 29.90 -56.31 -4.61
CA GLN A 22 29.59 -57.66 -4.07
C GLN A 22 30.30 -58.13 -2.77
N GLU A 23 29.64 -58.85 -1.85
CA GLU A 23 28.36 -59.56 -1.93
C GLU A 23 27.73 -59.87 -0.53
N ILE A 24 26.50 -60.42 -0.54
CA ILE A 24 25.79 -61.14 0.55
C ILE A 24 25.12 -60.29 1.66
N ASP A 25 23.92 -60.62 2.17
CA ASP A 25 22.65 -61.07 1.57
C ASP A 25 21.55 -60.99 2.66
N ASN A 26 20.28 -60.93 2.26
CA ASN A 26 19.09 -61.33 3.03
C ASN A 26 18.97 -61.00 4.54
N THR A 27 18.11 -60.03 4.87
CA THR A 27 16.86 -60.32 5.62
C THR A 27 15.90 -59.13 5.63
N VAL A 28 14.61 -59.43 5.86
CA VAL A 28 13.48 -58.48 5.99
C VAL A 28 12.96 -57.89 4.67
N ASP A 29 12.69 -58.78 3.71
CA ASP A 29 11.36 -58.78 3.09
C ASP A 29 10.32 -59.00 4.20
N ASN A 30 9.71 -57.91 4.68
CA ASN A 30 8.36 -57.82 5.29
C ASN A 30 8.13 -56.40 5.85
N LEU A 31 6.87 -55.93 5.84
CA LEU A 31 6.35 -54.63 6.35
C LEU A 31 6.12 -53.47 5.35
N LYS A 32 5.95 -53.74 4.05
CA LYS A 32 5.21 -52.84 3.14
C LYS A 32 4.06 -53.50 2.35
N GLU A 33 3.64 -54.70 2.73
CA GLU A 33 2.27 -55.16 2.46
C GLU A 33 1.32 -54.70 3.57
N ASN A 34 0.69 -53.54 3.37
CA ASN A 34 -0.77 -53.39 3.52
C ASN A 34 -1.24 -51.98 3.12
N SER A 35 -2.44 -51.91 2.53
CA SER A 35 -3.11 -50.71 2.01
C SER A 35 -2.42 -49.98 0.84
N ILE A 36 -2.63 -50.50 -0.38
CA ILE A 36 -3.43 -49.86 -1.44
C ILE A 36 -3.54 -50.89 -2.59
N LYS A 37 -4.71 -51.50 -2.71
CA LYS A 37 -5.13 -52.38 -3.82
C LYS A 37 -6.63 -52.17 -3.97
N LEU A 38 -7.14 -52.18 -5.21
CA LEU A 38 -8.50 -51.79 -5.62
C LEU A 38 -8.73 -50.25 -5.54
N LEU A 39 -9.21 -49.55 -6.58
CA LEU A 39 -9.66 -49.95 -7.93
C LEU A 39 -9.37 -48.82 -8.94
N ASN A 40 -8.73 -49.15 -10.07
CA ASN A 40 -8.79 -48.32 -11.27
C ASN A 40 -10.00 -48.69 -12.13
N GLU A 41 -10.65 -47.66 -12.66
CA GLU A 41 -11.25 -47.54 -13.99
C GLU A 41 -11.94 -48.76 -14.63
N LYS A 42 -13.26 -48.63 -14.86
CA LYS A 42 -13.92 -49.18 -16.04
C LYS A 42 -14.58 -48.05 -16.84
N SER A 43 -14.36 -48.10 -18.15
CA SER A 43 -14.70 -47.06 -19.10
C SER A 43 -16.20 -46.98 -19.42
N ILE A 44 -16.65 -45.75 -19.67
CA ILE A 44 -17.97 -45.43 -20.22
C ILE A 44 -17.96 -45.78 -21.71
N ASN A 45 -18.70 -46.80 -22.14
CA ASN A 45 -19.13 -46.97 -23.54
C ASN A 45 -20.18 -48.10 -23.71
N LYS A 46 -21.48 -47.73 -23.64
CA LYS A 46 -22.67 -48.36 -24.27
C LYS A 46 -23.93 -48.09 -23.44
N VAL A 47 -24.74 -47.11 -23.82
CA VAL A 47 -26.23 -47.20 -23.88
C VAL A 47 -26.72 -46.22 -24.94
N TYR A 48 -26.85 -46.69 -26.20
CA TYR A 48 -27.67 -46.06 -27.24
C TYR A 48 -28.02 -47.11 -28.31
N SER A 49 -28.80 -48.11 -27.91
CA SER A 49 -29.66 -48.94 -28.77
C SER A 49 -30.67 -49.70 -27.91
N ASP A 50 -31.75 -50.15 -28.53
CA ASP A 50 -32.63 -51.23 -28.04
C ASP A 50 -33.59 -50.93 -26.88
N LEU A 51 -34.53 -50.02 -27.12
CA LEU A 51 -35.89 -50.13 -26.57
C LEU A 51 -36.93 -50.01 -27.69
N GLU A 52 -37.01 -51.06 -28.51
CA GLU A 52 -38.19 -51.29 -29.33
C GLU A 52 -39.38 -51.75 -28.46
N VAL A 53 -40.53 -51.18 -28.78
CA VAL A 53 -41.91 -51.52 -28.41
C VAL A 53 -42.14 -52.95 -27.89
N LYS A 54 -42.60 -53.08 -26.63
CA LYS A 54 -43.76 -53.92 -26.24
C LYS A 54 -44.16 -53.80 -24.76
N GLY A 55 -45.48 -53.80 -24.54
CA GLY A 55 -46.09 -54.29 -23.29
C GLY A 55 -46.46 -53.25 -22.25
N MET A 56 -47.77 -53.06 -22.02
CA MET A 56 -48.28 -52.43 -20.80
C MET A 56 -47.90 -53.28 -19.58
N ILE A 57 -47.27 -52.69 -18.57
CA ILE A 57 -47.28 -53.23 -17.20
C ILE A 57 -47.62 -52.10 -16.24
N ARG A 58 -48.82 -52.16 -15.65
CA ARG A 58 -49.18 -51.38 -14.46
C ARG A 58 -48.20 -51.74 -13.34
N THR A 59 -47.37 -50.79 -12.93
CA THR A 59 -46.58 -50.91 -11.70
C THR A 59 -47.05 -49.85 -10.72
N THR A 60 -47.52 -50.32 -9.56
CA THR A 60 -47.86 -49.50 -8.40
C THR A 60 -46.70 -48.58 -8.04
N THR A 61 -46.98 -47.29 -7.89
CA THR A 61 -46.05 -46.27 -7.41
C THR A 61 -45.58 -46.58 -5.99
N LYS A 62 -44.47 -47.31 -5.86
CA LYS A 62 -43.65 -47.23 -4.64
C LYS A 62 -43.29 -45.76 -4.44
N LYS A 63 -43.62 -45.21 -3.27
CA LYS A 63 -43.05 -43.94 -2.83
C LYS A 63 -41.54 -44.01 -3.01
N LEU A 64 -40.98 -43.03 -3.71
CA LEU A 64 -39.54 -42.84 -3.77
C LEU A 64 -39.06 -42.50 -2.36
N ASP A 65 -38.40 -43.47 -1.73
CA ASP A 65 -37.75 -43.27 -0.45
C ASP A 65 -36.51 -42.39 -0.70
N VAL A 66 -36.65 -41.09 -0.47
CA VAL A 66 -35.59 -40.07 -0.71
C VAL A 66 -34.47 -40.17 0.36
N SER A 67 -34.62 -41.08 1.31
CA SER A 67 -33.75 -41.30 2.49
C SER A 67 -32.31 -41.75 2.18
N ASN A 68 -32.02 -42.24 0.98
CA ASN A 68 -30.71 -42.84 0.63
C ASN A 68 -29.80 -41.97 -0.26
N TYR A 69 -30.06 -40.67 -0.42
CA TYR A 69 -29.10 -39.76 -1.07
C TYR A 69 -28.09 -39.21 -0.07
N VAL A 70 -26.84 -39.72 -0.18
CA VAL A 70 -25.63 -39.36 0.57
C VAL A 70 -25.77 -38.07 1.37
N SER A 71 -25.97 -38.23 2.69
CA SER A 71 -25.85 -37.15 3.66
C SER A 71 -24.39 -36.72 3.74
N ALA A 72 -23.99 -35.81 2.84
CA ALA A 72 -22.83 -34.95 3.08
C ALA A 72 -23.08 -34.28 4.43
N SER A 73 -22.33 -34.72 5.46
CA SER A 73 -22.58 -34.51 6.88
C SER A 73 -23.13 -33.11 7.14
N GLU A 74 -24.35 -33.02 7.69
CA GLU A 74 -24.90 -31.73 8.08
C GLU A 74 -23.98 -31.08 9.10
N ILE A 75 -23.34 -29.99 8.71
CA ILE A 75 -22.48 -29.21 9.58
C ILE A 75 -23.41 -28.48 10.54
N SER A 76 -23.66 -29.11 11.69
CA SER A 76 -24.32 -28.49 12.84
C SER A 76 -23.44 -27.34 13.32
N PHE A 77 -23.87 -26.12 13.00
CA PHE A 77 -23.23 -24.89 13.46
C PHE A 77 -23.55 -24.58 14.93
N ASP A 78 -24.40 -25.38 15.58
CA ASP A 78 -24.83 -25.22 16.98
C ASP A 78 -23.68 -25.38 18.00
N LYS A 79 -22.53 -25.89 17.54
CA LYS A 79 -21.29 -26.06 18.33
C LYS A 79 -20.20 -25.03 17.99
N TYR A 80 -20.48 -24.07 17.10
CA TYR A 80 -19.51 -23.05 16.70
C TYR A 80 -19.72 -21.77 17.52
N GLN A 81 -18.64 -21.22 18.07
CA GLN A 81 -18.68 -19.95 18.81
C GLN A 81 -18.64 -18.76 17.83
N LYS A 82 -19.44 -17.73 18.07
CA LYS A 82 -19.39 -16.51 17.23
C LYS A 82 -18.10 -15.73 17.48
N VAL A 83 -17.61 -15.02 16.46
CA VAL A 83 -16.41 -14.18 16.56
C VAL A 83 -16.53 -12.89 15.77
N SER A 84 -16.02 -11.80 16.35
CA SER A 84 -15.96 -10.49 15.70
C SER A 84 -14.89 -10.47 14.60
N LEU A 85 -14.96 -9.52 13.67
CA LEU A 85 -13.88 -9.31 12.70
C LEU A 85 -12.57 -8.90 13.41
N LYS A 86 -12.66 -8.15 14.52
CA LYS A 86 -11.48 -7.70 15.27
C LYS A 86 -10.75 -8.86 15.93
N ASP A 87 -11.45 -9.80 16.56
CA ASP A 87 -10.84 -11.02 17.13
C ASP A 87 -10.09 -11.84 16.09
N VAL A 88 -10.71 -12.02 14.92
CA VAL A 88 -10.14 -12.81 13.82
C VAL A 88 -8.87 -12.16 13.28
N VAL A 89 -8.88 -10.83 13.07
CA VAL A 89 -7.69 -10.08 12.64
C VAL A 89 -6.54 -10.21 13.66
N LEU A 90 -6.85 -10.10 14.96
CA LEU A 90 -5.85 -10.15 16.03
C LEU A 90 -5.24 -11.57 16.20
N GLU A 91 -6.05 -12.63 16.14
CA GLU A 91 -5.52 -14.00 16.12
C GLU A 91 -4.67 -14.24 14.87
N THR A 92 -5.13 -13.89 13.66
CA THR A 92 -4.36 -14.08 12.41
C THR A 92 -2.99 -13.43 12.49
N LEU A 93 -2.89 -12.19 13.01
CA LEU A 93 -1.59 -11.51 13.12
C LEU A 93 -0.67 -12.15 14.17
N SER A 94 -1.21 -12.72 15.26
CA SER A 94 -0.42 -13.46 16.25
C SER A 94 0.01 -14.85 15.75
N TYR A 95 -0.81 -15.47 14.91
CA TYR A 95 -0.55 -16.79 14.33
C TYR A 95 0.47 -16.69 13.18
N SER A 96 0.35 -15.70 12.30
CA SER A 96 1.08 -15.61 11.02
C SER A 96 2.61 -15.60 11.14
N ASP A 97 3.23 -16.65 10.61
CA ASP A 97 4.69 -16.74 10.48
C ASP A 97 5.26 -15.75 9.44
N LEU A 98 4.44 -15.20 8.55
CA LEU A 98 4.88 -14.16 7.61
C LEU A 98 5.09 -12.81 8.31
N VAL A 99 4.27 -12.48 9.32
CA VAL A 99 4.48 -11.32 10.20
C VAL A 99 5.76 -11.50 11.01
N LYS A 100 5.96 -12.68 11.61
CA LYS A 100 7.18 -13.01 12.38
C LYS A 100 8.43 -12.96 11.50
N SER A 101 8.40 -13.59 10.32
CA SER A 101 9.51 -13.59 9.36
C SER A 101 9.86 -12.19 8.84
N SER A 102 8.86 -11.33 8.61
CA SER A 102 9.12 -9.95 8.18
C SER A 102 9.69 -9.09 9.30
N ARG A 103 9.36 -9.35 10.58
CA ARG A 103 10.03 -8.72 11.73
C ARG A 103 11.48 -9.15 11.87
N GLU A 104 11.79 -10.43 11.68
CA GLU A 104 13.18 -10.91 11.69
C GLU A 104 14.05 -10.23 10.62
N LYS A 105 13.47 -9.85 9.46
CA LYS A 105 14.17 -9.03 8.45
C LYS A 105 14.49 -7.62 8.94
N VAL A 106 13.62 -7.02 9.77
CA VAL A 106 13.90 -5.74 10.43
C VAL A 106 15.07 -5.89 11.41
N ILE A 107 15.08 -6.93 12.23
CA ILE A 107 16.17 -7.23 13.18
C ILE A 107 17.48 -7.45 12.42
N GLN A 108 17.49 -8.27 11.37
CA GLN A 108 18.65 -8.46 10.50
C GLN A 108 19.14 -7.16 9.85
N SER A 109 18.23 -6.25 9.48
CA SER A 109 18.61 -4.95 8.92
C SER A 109 19.12 -3.99 9.98
N GLN A 110 18.73 -4.14 11.25
CA GLN A 110 19.26 -3.37 12.36
C GLN A 110 20.65 -3.87 12.74
N LEU A 111 20.85 -5.19 12.87
CA LEU A 111 22.17 -5.78 13.11
C LEU A 111 23.17 -5.39 12.01
N LYS A 112 22.76 -5.38 10.73
CA LYS A 112 23.61 -4.86 9.62
C LYS A 112 23.97 -3.37 9.75
N LEU A 113 23.11 -2.57 10.37
CA LEU A 113 23.40 -1.16 10.66
C LEU A 113 24.38 -1.06 11.84
N ASP A 114 24.23 -1.89 12.86
CA ASP A 114 25.12 -1.95 14.01
C ASP A 114 26.53 -2.47 13.61
N ASP A 115 26.60 -3.49 12.75
CA ASP A 115 27.83 -3.97 12.10
C ASP A 115 28.54 -2.84 11.33
N ALA A 116 27.79 -2.04 10.56
CA ALA A 116 28.34 -0.91 9.82
C ALA A 116 28.73 0.28 10.72
N ILE A 117 28.12 0.42 11.90
CA ILE A 117 28.57 1.37 12.93
C ILE A 117 29.86 0.86 13.58
N ALA A 118 30.09 -0.45 13.63
CA ALA A 118 31.33 -1.03 14.13
C ALA A 118 32.57 -0.59 13.33
N ASP A 119 32.43 -0.28 12.03
CA ASP A 119 33.48 0.28 11.16
C ASP A 119 34.06 1.63 11.64
N TYR A 120 33.44 2.30 12.63
CA TYR A 120 34.01 3.49 13.27
C TYR A 120 35.02 3.16 14.39
N PHE A 121 35.00 1.96 14.95
CA PHE A 121 35.84 1.56 16.08
C PHE A 121 37.12 0.83 15.61
N PRO A 122 38.16 0.78 16.46
CA PRO A 122 39.39 0.07 16.10
C PRO A 122 39.14 -1.44 16.13
N THR A 123 39.66 -2.14 15.12
CA THR A 123 39.77 -3.60 15.12
C THR A 123 41.05 -4.00 15.83
N LEU A 124 41.03 -5.11 16.59
CA LEU A 124 42.19 -5.66 17.27
C LEU A 124 42.29 -7.16 16.97
N ASN A 125 43.31 -7.54 16.23
CA ASN A 125 43.54 -8.92 15.78
C ASN A 125 44.79 -9.48 16.45
N LEU A 126 44.71 -10.71 16.97
CA LEU A 126 45.87 -11.49 17.40
C LEU A 126 46.13 -12.60 16.40
N GLU A 127 47.25 -12.50 15.70
CA GLU A 127 47.78 -13.48 14.76
C GLU A 127 48.86 -14.32 15.48
N TYR A 128 48.85 -15.64 15.28
CA TYR A 128 49.93 -16.53 15.71
C TYR A 128 50.42 -17.34 14.50
N SER A 129 51.66 -17.08 14.11
CA SER A 129 52.35 -17.76 13.03
C SER A 129 53.11 -18.96 13.59
N TYR A 130 52.89 -20.13 13.01
CA TYR A 130 53.84 -21.24 13.09
C TYR A 130 54.11 -21.73 11.67
N ALA A 131 55.33 -21.55 11.20
CA ALA A 131 55.79 -22.10 9.94
C ALA A 131 56.99 -23.03 10.18
N LYS A 132 57.20 -23.98 9.27
CA LYS A 132 58.43 -24.76 9.23
C LYS A 132 59.11 -24.57 7.88
N THR A 133 60.07 -23.67 7.89
CA THR A 133 60.82 -23.19 6.72
C THR A 133 62.08 -24.01 6.53
N ARG A 134 62.62 -23.98 5.31
CA ARG A 134 63.81 -24.76 4.91
C ARG A 134 64.71 -23.88 4.08
N HIS A 135 65.82 -23.49 4.68
CA HIS A 135 66.74 -22.50 4.13
C HIS A 135 68.14 -23.06 3.98
N TYR A 136 68.88 -22.48 3.03
CA TYR A 136 70.23 -22.88 2.65
C TYR A 136 71.19 -21.74 3.05
N PRO A 137 71.73 -21.74 4.29
CA PRO A 137 72.48 -20.59 4.79
C PRO A 137 73.81 -20.42 4.04
N GLY A 138 74.00 -19.23 3.47
CA GLY A 138 75.17 -18.86 2.65
C GLY A 138 75.11 -19.33 1.19
N ASP A 139 76.14 -19.01 0.41
CA ASP A 139 76.20 -19.29 -1.05
C ASP A 139 76.20 -20.79 -1.43
N ASN A 140 76.31 -21.69 -0.45
CA ASN A 140 76.58 -23.11 -0.67
C ASN A 140 75.28 -23.96 -0.71
N LYS A 141 74.67 -24.00 -1.89
CA LYS A 141 73.35 -24.59 -2.21
C LYS A 141 73.14 -26.09 -1.89
N GLN A 142 74.09 -26.78 -1.26
CA GLN A 142 74.02 -28.23 -0.96
C GLN A 142 73.62 -28.58 0.46
N ARG A 143 73.56 -27.63 1.41
CA ARG A 143 73.12 -27.88 2.79
C ARG A 143 71.91 -27.01 3.13
N TYR A 144 70.83 -27.65 3.60
CA TYR A 144 69.67 -26.97 4.15
C TYR A 144 69.56 -27.20 5.65
N LYS A 145 68.98 -26.22 6.34
CA LYS A 145 68.55 -26.29 7.74
C LYS A 145 67.04 -26.04 7.78
N PHE A 146 66.34 -26.71 8.70
CA PHE A 146 64.96 -26.39 9.00
C PHE A 146 64.92 -25.37 10.14
N TYR A 147 64.04 -24.38 9.99
CA TYR A 147 63.70 -23.41 11.03
C TYR A 147 62.22 -23.59 11.39
N ASN A 148 61.88 -23.30 12.64
CA ASN A 148 60.50 -23.40 13.14
C ASN A 148 60.05 -21.97 13.45
N ASP A 149 59.71 -21.21 12.41
CA ASP A 149 59.41 -19.79 12.55
C ASP A 149 58.14 -19.59 13.38
N ARG A 150 58.26 -18.79 14.44
CA ARG A 150 57.21 -18.56 15.44
C ARG A 150 57.09 -17.08 15.72
N SER A 151 55.94 -16.48 15.38
CA SER A 151 55.65 -15.11 15.76
C SER A 151 54.24 -14.95 16.34
N TYR A 152 54.12 -14.05 17.31
CA TYR A 152 52.85 -13.52 17.81
C TYR A 152 52.72 -12.07 17.35
N ARG A 153 51.65 -11.74 16.63
CA ARG A 153 51.46 -10.41 16.06
C ARG A 153 50.09 -9.86 16.46
N LEU A 154 50.09 -8.79 17.25
CA LEU A 154 48.90 -8.05 17.66
C LEU A 154 48.76 -6.81 16.78
N VAL A 155 47.72 -6.76 15.95
CA VAL A 155 47.46 -5.65 15.01
C VAL A 155 46.19 -4.91 15.43
N MET A 156 46.33 -3.64 15.79
CA MET A 156 45.22 -2.70 15.91
C MET A 156 45.10 -1.90 14.61
N SER A 157 43.92 -1.86 13.99
CA SER A 157 43.69 -1.02 12.81
C SER A 157 42.42 -0.17 12.93
N GLN A 158 42.54 1.12 12.56
CA GLN A 158 41.49 2.13 12.64
C GLN A 158 41.45 2.95 11.36
N ASN A 159 40.29 3.00 10.70
CA ASN A 159 40.03 3.96 9.63
C ASN A 159 39.88 5.37 10.25
N LEU A 160 40.81 6.29 9.95
CA LEU A 160 40.72 7.68 10.40
C LEU A 160 39.91 8.54 9.43
N TYR A 161 40.03 8.27 8.13
CA TYR A 161 39.29 8.96 7.08
C TYR A 161 39.17 8.10 5.83
N SER A 162 37.99 8.08 5.21
CA SER A 162 37.74 7.31 3.98
C SER A 162 36.87 8.07 2.98
N GLY A 163 37.08 9.37 2.83
CA GLY A 163 36.27 10.20 1.93
C GLY A 163 34.79 10.32 2.32
N GLY A 164 34.44 9.99 3.58
CA GLY A 164 33.05 9.86 4.02
C GLY A 164 32.38 8.51 3.66
N ALA A 165 33.13 7.49 3.25
CA ALA A 165 32.60 6.18 2.88
C ALA A 165 31.76 5.56 4.00
N THR A 166 32.33 5.42 5.20
CA THR A 166 31.68 4.84 6.39
C THR A 166 30.38 5.58 6.72
N HIS A 167 30.43 6.92 6.81
CA HIS A 167 29.24 7.72 7.10
C HIS A 167 28.14 7.55 6.04
N THR A 168 28.47 7.65 4.75
CA THR A 168 27.48 7.50 3.66
C THR A 168 26.94 6.08 3.55
N PHE A 169 27.72 5.06 3.94
CA PHE A 169 27.27 3.67 4.02
C PHE A 169 26.25 3.49 5.15
N ILE A 170 26.57 3.96 6.36
CA ILE A 170 25.68 3.93 7.53
C ILE A 170 24.37 4.67 7.25
N GLU A 171 24.41 5.86 6.64
CA GLU A 171 23.18 6.56 6.24
C GLU A 171 22.35 5.76 5.23
N SER A 172 22.98 5.06 4.28
CA SER A 172 22.26 4.19 3.35
C SER A 172 21.59 2.98 4.03
N LEU A 173 22.21 2.47 5.10
CA LEU A 173 21.67 1.39 5.92
C LEU A 173 20.58 1.86 6.87
N ARG A 174 20.68 3.08 7.42
CA ARG A 174 19.59 3.75 8.16
C ARG A 174 18.32 3.85 7.32
N GLN A 175 18.45 4.29 6.07
CA GLN A 175 17.32 4.34 5.14
C GLN A 175 16.83 2.94 4.74
N SER A 176 17.73 1.96 4.64
CA SER A 176 17.36 0.55 4.34
C SER A 176 16.65 -0.13 5.53
N LEU A 177 16.94 0.25 6.77
CA LEU A 177 16.18 -0.17 7.95
C LEU A 177 14.75 0.38 7.92
N LEU A 178 14.55 1.62 7.47
CA LEU A 178 13.21 2.18 7.25
C LEU A 178 12.45 1.46 6.12
N VAL A 179 13.16 1.04 5.06
CA VAL A 179 12.59 0.17 4.01
C VAL A 179 12.06 -1.14 4.61
N GLU A 180 12.85 -1.86 5.41
CA GLU A 180 12.42 -3.13 6.00
C GLU A 180 11.31 -2.94 7.06
N ARG A 181 11.37 -1.91 7.91
CA ARG A 181 10.28 -1.56 8.84
C ARG A 181 8.95 -1.32 8.12
N ASN A 182 9.01 -0.61 6.99
CA ASN A 182 7.82 -0.37 6.18
C ASN A 182 7.40 -1.61 5.34
N LYS A 183 8.30 -2.56 5.03
CA LYS A 183 7.92 -3.89 4.51
C LYS A 183 7.21 -4.74 5.56
N TYR A 184 7.62 -4.67 6.82
CA TYR A 184 6.88 -5.29 7.92
C TYR A 184 5.46 -4.72 8.02
N LYS A 185 5.28 -3.38 7.94
CA LYS A 185 3.96 -2.73 7.87
C LYS A 185 3.12 -3.22 6.67
N ILE A 186 3.73 -3.43 5.49
CA ILE A 186 3.06 -4.04 4.33
C ILE A 186 2.64 -5.49 4.61
N ALA A 187 3.52 -6.32 5.18
CA ALA A 187 3.21 -7.73 5.47
C ALA A 187 2.05 -7.87 6.48
N VAL A 188 2.02 -7.05 7.54
CA VAL A 188 0.89 -6.99 8.48
C VAL A 188 -0.41 -6.61 7.74
N GLN A 189 -0.37 -5.63 6.84
CA GLN A 189 -1.53 -5.20 6.06
C GLN A 189 -2.02 -6.28 5.07
N GLU A 190 -1.11 -7.04 4.45
CA GLU A 190 -1.43 -8.17 3.57
C GLU A 190 -2.12 -9.31 4.33
N GLU A 191 -1.58 -9.71 5.49
CA GLU A 191 -2.16 -10.76 6.34
C GLU A 191 -3.54 -10.35 6.90
N LEU A 192 -3.68 -9.09 7.33
CA LEU A 192 -4.96 -8.52 7.75
C LEU A 192 -5.97 -8.50 6.59
N THR A 193 -5.55 -8.19 5.36
CA THR A 193 -6.42 -8.26 4.18
C THR A 193 -6.86 -9.71 3.87
N LYS A 194 -5.99 -10.70 4.10
CA LYS A 194 -6.35 -12.13 4.01
C LYS A 194 -7.37 -12.51 5.09
N ALA A 195 -7.18 -12.05 6.33
CA ALA A 195 -8.12 -12.31 7.44
C ALA A 195 -9.53 -11.77 7.13
N ILE A 196 -9.63 -10.53 6.65
CA ILE A 196 -10.88 -9.91 6.19
C ILE A 196 -11.55 -10.76 5.12
N LYS A 197 -10.82 -11.16 4.08
CA LYS A 197 -11.35 -11.98 2.99
C LYS A 197 -11.81 -13.35 3.46
N ALA A 198 -11.07 -13.99 4.37
CA ALA A 198 -11.45 -15.27 4.95
C ALA A 198 -12.71 -15.16 5.82
N TYR A 199 -12.81 -14.10 6.64
CA TYR A 199 -13.97 -13.79 7.48
C TYR A 199 -15.25 -13.67 6.63
N PHE A 200 -15.27 -12.74 5.67
CA PHE A 200 -16.44 -12.50 4.83
C PHE A 200 -16.73 -13.67 3.87
N GLY A 201 -15.68 -14.37 3.41
CA GLY A 201 -15.83 -15.62 2.67
C GLY A 201 -16.68 -16.66 3.39
N VAL A 202 -16.51 -16.83 4.71
CA VAL A 202 -17.36 -17.71 5.53
C VAL A 202 -18.76 -17.13 5.73
N VAL A 203 -18.88 -15.84 6.11
CA VAL A 203 -20.18 -15.16 6.33
C VAL A 203 -21.09 -15.30 5.10
N PHE A 204 -20.62 -14.90 3.93
CA PHE A 204 -21.44 -14.87 2.72
C PHE A 204 -21.66 -16.25 2.11
N SER A 205 -20.70 -17.19 2.23
CA SER A 205 -20.93 -18.58 1.82
C SER A 205 -22.00 -19.25 2.69
N LYS A 206 -22.00 -18.98 4.01
CA LYS A 206 -23.04 -19.48 4.92
C LYS A 206 -24.41 -18.91 4.52
N LYS A 207 -24.51 -17.61 4.25
CA LYS A 207 -25.76 -16.98 3.79
C LYS A 207 -26.23 -17.49 2.43
N ALA A 208 -25.33 -17.80 1.50
CA ALA A 208 -25.69 -18.44 0.23
C ALA A 208 -26.26 -19.86 0.44
N VAL A 209 -25.73 -20.64 1.39
CA VAL A 209 -26.30 -21.93 1.78
C VAL A 209 -27.68 -21.75 2.42
N GLU A 210 -27.86 -20.82 3.36
CA GLU A 210 -29.16 -20.51 3.98
C GLU A 210 -30.22 -20.10 2.94
N VAL A 211 -29.86 -19.29 1.94
CA VAL A 211 -30.76 -18.89 0.84
C VAL A 211 -31.19 -20.10 -0.01
N ASN A 212 -30.23 -20.88 -0.51
CA ASN A 212 -30.55 -22.04 -1.36
C ASN A 212 -31.26 -23.17 -0.59
N ASP A 213 -31.00 -23.35 0.70
CA ASP A 213 -31.69 -24.31 1.56
C ASP A 213 -33.17 -23.94 1.77
N ARG A 214 -33.46 -22.66 2.04
CA ARG A 214 -34.85 -22.15 2.07
C ARG A 214 -35.53 -22.36 0.72
N ASN A 215 -34.87 -22.04 -0.39
CA ASN A 215 -35.39 -22.26 -1.74
C ASN A 215 -35.68 -23.75 -2.03
N MET A 216 -34.78 -24.65 -1.66
CA MET A 216 -34.97 -26.10 -1.77
C MET A 216 -36.17 -26.59 -0.95
N LYS A 217 -36.31 -26.12 0.31
CA LYS A 217 -37.44 -26.46 1.19
C LYS A 217 -38.79 -25.97 0.65
N GLN A 218 -38.83 -24.81 -0.01
CA GLN A 218 -40.06 -24.33 -0.66
C GLN A 218 -40.39 -25.15 -1.92
N LEU A 219 -39.40 -25.46 -2.77
CA LEU A 219 -39.60 -26.31 -3.94
C LEU A 219 -40.05 -27.74 -3.56
N GLN A 220 -39.56 -28.29 -2.44
CA GLN A 220 -40.05 -29.58 -1.93
C GLN A 220 -41.53 -29.52 -1.52
N LYS A 221 -41.98 -28.48 -0.81
CA LYS A 221 -43.41 -28.32 -0.50
C LYS A 221 -44.27 -28.19 -1.75
N ILE A 222 -43.77 -27.52 -2.79
CA ILE A 222 -44.46 -27.42 -4.08
C ILE A 222 -44.53 -28.81 -4.73
N LEU A 223 -43.46 -29.61 -4.70
CA LEU A 223 -43.43 -30.99 -5.20
C LEU A 223 -44.47 -31.86 -4.49
N ASP A 224 -44.57 -31.77 -3.17
CA ASP A 224 -45.51 -32.56 -2.38
C ASP A 224 -46.97 -32.24 -2.77
N ILE A 225 -47.32 -30.95 -2.90
CA ILE A 225 -48.66 -30.52 -3.35
C ILE A 225 -48.94 -30.93 -4.80
N VAL A 226 -47.99 -30.75 -5.72
CA VAL A 226 -48.16 -31.14 -7.14
C VAL A 226 -48.31 -32.65 -7.28
N THR A 227 -47.62 -33.44 -6.45
CA THR A 227 -47.77 -34.91 -6.41
C THR A 227 -49.17 -35.29 -5.96
N ILE A 228 -49.69 -34.68 -4.89
CA ILE A 228 -51.08 -34.91 -4.43
C ILE A 228 -52.11 -34.49 -5.49
N LYS A 229 -51.90 -33.35 -6.17
CA LYS A 229 -52.80 -32.93 -7.27
C LYS A 229 -52.73 -33.94 -8.45
N TYR A 230 -51.54 -34.43 -8.81
CA TYR A 230 -51.36 -35.41 -9.89
C TYR A 230 -52.00 -36.78 -9.58
N ASP A 231 -51.78 -37.31 -8.36
CA ASP A 231 -52.34 -38.61 -7.94
C ASP A 231 -53.88 -38.58 -7.90
N ASN A 232 -54.47 -37.40 -7.65
CA ASN A 232 -55.92 -37.14 -7.73
C ASN A 232 -56.42 -36.78 -9.15
N GLY A 233 -55.56 -36.82 -10.18
CA GLY A 233 -55.92 -36.48 -11.57
C GLY A 233 -56.10 -34.99 -11.87
N ALA A 234 -55.74 -34.10 -10.94
CA ALA A 234 -55.93 -32.65 -10.99
C ALA A 234 -54.64 -31.86 -11.33
N SER A 235 -53.61 -32.52 -11.88
CA SER A 235 -52.37 -31.89 -12.37
C SER A 235 -51.80 -32.71 -13.54
N SER A 236 -51.06 -32.07 -14.45
CA SER A 236 -50.45 -32.79 -15.58
C SER A 236 -49.16 -33.54 -15.17
N ILE A 237 -48.75 -34.52 -15.98
CA ILE A 237 -47.42 -35.16 -15.86
C ILE A 237 -46.29 -34.17 -16.19
N GLY A 238 -46.55 -33.16 -17.03
CA GLY A 238 -45.62 -32.07 -17.34
C GLY A 238 -45.30 -31.21 -16.12
N ASP A 239 -46.31 -30.90 -15.31
CA ASP A 239 -46.15 -30.16 -14.05
C ASP A 239 -45.29 -30.95 -13.06
N LEU A 240 -45.64 -32.22 -12.83
CA LEU A 240 -44.94 -33.12 -11.91
C LEU A 240 -43.46 -33.31 -12.31
N THR A 241 -43.16 -33.45 -13.61
CA THR A 241 -41.78 -33.57 -14.08
C THR A 241 -41.02 -32.24 -13.99
N SER A 242 -41.68 -31.11 -14.26
CA SER A 242 -41.08 -29.77 -14.17
C SER A 242 -40.68 -29.38 -12.74
N ILE A 243 -41.52 -29.72 -11.74
CA ILE A 243 -41.14 -29.51 -10.33
C ILE A 243 -40.03 -30.46 -9.90
N LYS A 244 -40.06 -31.75 -10.29
CA LYS A 244 -38.96 -32.70 -9.99
C LYS A 244 -37.62 -32.21 -10.55
N ALA A 245 -37.59 -31.70 -11.78
CA ALA A 245 -36.40 -31.09 -12.37
C ALA A 245 -35.94 -29.84 -11.59
N SER A 246 -36.89 -28.99 -11.16
CA SER A 246 -36.58 -27.79 -10.36
C SER A 246 -36.00 -28.13 -8.98
N VAL A 247 -36.52 -29.16 -8.31
CA VAL A 247 -35.99 -29.68 -7.03
C VAL A 247 -34.58 -30.26 -7.22
N ALA A 248 -34.34 -31.08 -8.24
CA ALA A 248 -33.01 -31.64 -8.53
C ALA A 248 -31.96 -30.54 -8.84
N ASN A 249 -32.36 -29.48 -9.56
CA ASN A 249 -31.51 -28.31 -9.82
C ASN A 249 -31.20 -27.54 -8.53
N ALA A 250 -32.20 -27.32 -7.67
CA ALA A 250 -32.01 -26.65 -6.37
C ALA A 250 -31.10 -27.47 -5.43
N GLN A 251 -31.28 -28.79 -5.38
CA GLN A 251 -30.40 -29.70 -4.64
C GLN A 251 -28.95 -29.62 -5.14
N THR A 252 -28.76 -29.64 -6.46
CA THR A 252 -27.42 -29.49 -7.08
C THR A 252 -26.76 -28.17 -6.70
N LYS A 253 -27.53 -27.07 -6.68
CA LYS A 253 -27.03 -25.75 -6.27
C LYS A 253 -26.69 -25.68 -4.78
N LEU A 254 -27.54 -26.25 -3.92
CA LEU A 254 -27.31 -26.36 -2.48
C LEU A 254 -26.05 -27.19 -2.17
N ILE A 255 -25.81 -28.31 -2.88
CA ILE A 255 -24.58 -29.10 -2.75
C ILE A 255 -23.34 -28.28 -3.13
N LYS A 256 -23.40 -27.54 -4.25
CA LYS A 256 -22.29 -26.66 -4.68
C LYS A 256 -21.99 -25.57 -3.67
N ASP A 257 -23.01 -24.89 -3.14
CA ASP A 257 -22.79 -23.81 -2.18
C ASP A 257 -22.39 -24.32 -0.78
N LYS A 258 -22.85 -25.53 -0.38
CA LYS A 258 -22.30 -26.26 0.79
C LYS A 258 -20.82 -26.59 0.61
N SER A 259 -20.40 -27.00 -0.60
CA SER A 259 -18.98 -27.25 -0.90
C SER A 259 -18.13 -25.97 -0.82
N LYS A 260 -18.63 -24.84 -1.31
CA LYS A 260 -17.95 -23.53 -1.16
C LYS A 260 -17.85 -23.08 0.29
N LEU A 261 -18.89 -23.31 1.10
CA LEU A 261 -18.83 -23.04 2.54
C LEU A 261 -17.74 -23.88 3.22
N ASN A 262 -17.59 -25.15 2.84
CA ASN A 262 -16.50 -25.99 3.35
C ASN A 262 -15.12 -25.47 2.92
N GLU A 263 -14.97 -25.07 1.66
CA GLU A 263 -13.74 -24.45 1.14
C GLU A 263 -13.41 -23.15 1.90
N ALA A 264 -14.40 -22.27 2.10
CA ALA A 264 -14.26 -21.03 2.87
C ALA A 264 -13.87 -21.30 4.33
N LEU A 265 -14.47 -22.30 4.98
CA LEU A 265 -14.12 -22.71 6.35
C LEU A 265 -12.68 -23.25 6.44
N ARG A 266 -12.20 -24.01 5.43
CA ARG A 266 -10.81 -24.49 5.40
C ARG A 266 -9.81 -23.38 5.10
N TYR A 267 -10.16 -22.44 4.22
CA TYR A 267 -9.34 -21.25 3.99
C TYR A 267 -9.26 -20.36 5.23
N TYR A 268 -10.37 -20.22 5.97
CA TYR A 268 -10.43 -19.52 7.24
C TYR A 268 -9.60 -20.21 8.34
N GLU A 269 -9.70 -21.53 8.49
CA GLU A 269 -8.84 -22.31 9.39
C GLU A 269 -7.34 -22.18 9.05
N TYR A 270 -6.99 -22.08 7.76
CA TYR A 270 -5.62 -21.84 7.31
C TYR A 270 -5.11 -20.43 7.66
N VAL A 271 -5.94 -19.39 7.51
CA VAL A 271 -5.55 -17.98 7.74
C VAL A 271 -5.58 -17.57 9.22
N VAL A 272 -6.55 -18.06 9.99
CA VAL A 272 -6.74 -17.69 11.41
C VAL A 272 -6.09 -18.70 12.35
N GLY A 273 -5.85 -19.93 11.88
CA GLY A 273 -5.21 -20.99 12.65
C GLY A 273 -6.20 -21.90 13.37
N GLN A 274 -5.68 -23.05 13.82
CA GLN A 274 -6.50 -24.17 14.32
C GLN A 274 -7.35 -23.85 15.55
N LYS A 275 -6.97 -22.86 16.38
CA LYS A 275 -7.79 -22.42 17.52
C LYS A 275 -9.18 -21.94 17.08
N PHE A 276 -9.28 -21.31 15.93
CA PHE A 276 -10.53 -20.74 15.40
C PHE A 276 -11.29 -21.72 14.48
N SER A 277 -10.84 -22.97 14.33
CA SER A 277 -11.49 -24.02 13.50
C SER A 277 -12.96 -24.31 13.84
N LYS A 278 -13.41 -23.97 15.06
CA LYS A 278 -14.80 -24.08 15.54
C LYS A 278 -15.45 -22.72 15.81
N THR A 279 -15.02 -21.68 15.10
CA THR A 279 -15.61 -20.33 15.22
C THR A 279 -16.38 -19.93 13.97
N LEU A 280 -17.36 -19.04 14.13
CA LEU A 280 -18.26 -18.62 13.06
C LEU A 280 -18.33 -17.09 12.97
N PRO A 281 -17.67 -16.51 11.96
CA PRO A 281 -17.92 -15.14 11.50
C PRO A 281 -19.42 -14.84 11.35
N PHE A 282 -19.86 -13.66 11.79
CA PHE A 282 -21.27 -13.26 11.79
C PHE A 282 -21.54 -11.80 11.37
N GLU A 283 -20.55 -10.91 11.51
CA GLU A 283 -20.69 -9.49 11.16
C GLU A 283 -20.83 -9.32 9.64
N ARG A 284 -21.72 -8.42 9.21
CA ARG A 284 -21.99 -8.15 7.78
C ARG A 284 -22.44 -6.73 7.46
N ASP A 285 -22.93 -5.99 8.46
CA ASP A 285 -23.61 -4.71 8.27
C ASP A 285 -22.66 -3.57 8.67
N PHE A 286 -22.00 -2.96 7.68
CA PHE A 286 -21.03 -1.87 7.85
C PHE A 286 -21.54 -0.58 7.19
N ASP A 287 -21.47 0.55 7.91
CA ASP A 287 -21.83 1.88 7.39
C ASP A 287 -20.68 2.45 6.53
N ILE A 288 -20.66 2.04 5.25
CA ILE A 288 -19.62 2.41 4.28
C ILE A 288 -19.87 3.82 3.76
N LYS A 289 -19.07 4.78 4.24
CA LYS A 289 -19.04 6.17 3.75
C LYS A 289 -17.70 6.47 3.11
N LEU A 290 -17.70 6.68 1.79
CA LEU A 290 -16.51 7.04 1.02
C LEU A 290 -16.38 8.56 0.89
N ALA A 291 -15.16 9.08 1.09
CA ALA A 291 -14.83 10.46 0.76
C ALA A 291 -14.69 10.65 -0.76
N GLN A 292 -14.63 11.90 -1.22
CA GLN A 292 -14.39 12.22 -2.63
C GLN A 292 -13.05 11.64 -3.13
N PHE A 293 -13.03 11.16 -4.37
CA PHE A 293 -11.86 10.51 -4.99
C PHE A 293 -10.55 11.30 -4.83
N ASP A 294 -10.55 12.61 -5.06
CA ASP A 294 -9.32 13.41 -5.00
C ASP A 294 -8.71 13.48 -3.59
N ILE A 295 -9.57 13.54 -2.55
CA ILE A 295 -9.15 13.49 -1.13
C ILE A 295 -8.55 12.13 -0.81
N LEU A 296 -9.19 11.03 -1.25
CA LEU A 296 -8.68 9.68 -1.07
C LEU A 296 -7.36 9.47 -1.82
N TYR A 297 -7.23 10.03 -3.03
CA TYR A 297 -6.02 9.91 -3.84
C TYR A 297 -4.85 10.69 -3.25
N GLU A 298 -5.05 11.93 -2.81
CA GLU A 298 -4.00 12.70 -2.13
C GLU A 298 -3.53 12.01 -0.84
N ARG A 299 -4.47 11.46 -0.06
CA ARG A 299 -4.19 10.67 1.14
C ARG A 299 -3.38 9.43 0.81
N ALA A 300 -3.82 8.64 -0.18
CA ALA A 300 -3.12 7.45 -0.65
C ALA A 300 -1.69 7.76 -1.14
N VAL A 301 -1.48 8.82 -1.92
CA VAL A 301 -0.13 9.19 -2.40
C VAL A 301 0.83 9.51 -1.23
N LYS A 302 0.33 10.06 -0.12
CA LYS A 302 1.14 10.38 1.08
C LYS A 302 1.33 9.19 2.03
N GLN A 303 0.29 8.38 2.24
CA GLN A 303 0.24 7.38 3.31
C GLN A 303 0.46 5.93 2.84
N ASN A 304 0.25 5.62 1.56
CA ASN A 304 0.34 4.25 1.03
C ASN A 304 1.71 3.61 1.36
N PRO A 305 1.74 2.48 2.08
CA PRO A 305 2.99 1.83 2.48
C PRO A 305 3.88 1.43 1.30
N ASN A 306 3.33 0.97 0.17
CA ASN A 306 4.14 0.61 -1.00
C ASN A 306 4.87 1.83 -1.58
N LEU A 307 4.22 2.99 -1.69
CA LEU A 307 4.88 4.23 -2.12
C LEU A 307 5.93 4.73 -1.11
N LYS A 308 5.64 4.68 0.19
CA LYS A 308 6.64 4.95 1.25
C LYS A 308 7.89 4.08 1.09
N ASN A 309 7.71 2.81 0.69
CA ASN A 309 8.82 1.90 0.43
C ASN A 309 9.74 2.40 -0.69
N TYR A 310 9.16 2.87 -1.81
CA TYR A 310 9.94 3.47 -2.90
C TYR A 310 10.66 4.75 -2.48
N TYR A 311 10.04 5.61 -1.67
CA TYR A 311 10.69 6.82 -1.17
C TYR A 311 11.93 6.49 -0.30
N PHE A 312 11.81 5.58 0.67
CA PHE A 312 12.95 5.17 1.51
C PHE A 312 14.05 4.47 0.69
N ASN A 313 13.69 3.64 -0.31
CA ASN A 313 14.68 3.04 -1.22
C ASN A 313 15.41 4.10 -2.08
N ILE A 314 14.71 5.15 -2.52
CA ILE A 314 15.31 6.26 -3.27
C ILE A 314 16.29 7.06 -2.40
N GLU A 315 15.98 7.31 -1.12
CA GLU A 315 16.94 7.92 -0.18
C GLU A 315 18.14 6.99 0.09
N ALA A 316 17.91 5.70 0.37
CA ALA A 316 18.99 4.72 0.51
C ALA A 316 19.92 4.69 -0.71
N GLU A 317 19.38 4.69 -1.93
CA GLU A 317 20.18 4.70 -3.16
C GLU A 317 20.88 6.04 -3.41
N LYS A 318 20.31 7.19 -3.01
CA LYS A 318 21.06 8.47 -3.00
C LYS A 318 22.30 8.41 -2.11
N HIS A 319 22.20 7.78 -0.94
CA HIS A 319 23.35 7.58 -0.05
C HIS A 319 24.34 6.55 -0.63
N LYS A 320 23.89 5.48 -1.29
CA LYS A 320 24.76 4.56 -2.05
C LYS A 320 25.49 5.24 -3.22
N VAL A 321 24.83 6.17 -3.94
CA VAL A 321 25.49 7.01 -4.97
C VAL A 321 26.59 7.87 -4.35
N ARG A 322 26.36 8.45 -3.16
CA ARG A 322 27.41 9.20 -2.43
C ARG A 322 28.56 8.29 -2.03
N ASN A 323 28.28 7.12 -1.45
CA ASN A 323 29.29 6.11 -1.10
C ASN A 323 30.08 5.63 -2.33
N ALA A 324 29.44 5.38 -3.46
CA ALA A 324 30.12 4.99 -4.69
C ALA A 324 31.12 6.06 -5.19
N LYS A 325 30.91 7.34 -4.87
CA LYS A 325 31.85 8.43 -5.19
C LYS A 325 33.04 8.52 -4.25
N THR A 326 32.99 7.94 -3.04
CA THR A 326 34.12 8.03 -2.09
C THR A 326 35.31 7.17 -2.53
N SER A 327 35.13 6.24 -3.48
CA SER A 327 36.22 5.58 -4.23
C SER A 327 37.20 6.58 -4.88
N PHE A 328 36.77 7.81 -5.17
CA PHE A 328 37.60 8.88 -5.75
C PHE A 328 38.25 9.80 -4.70
N SER A 329 38.19 9.43 -3.41
CA SER A 329 38.78 10.18 -2.30
C SER A 329 39.93 9.39 -1.64
N PRO A 330 40.91 10.06 -1.01
CA PRO A 330 41.95 9.37 -0.26
C PRO A 330 41.36 8.70 0.99
N ARG A 331 41.96 7.56 1.34
CA ARG A 331 41.75 6.84 2.59
C ARG A 331 42.99 6.99 3.47
N VAL A 332 42.79 7.17 4.77
CA VAL A 332 43.83 7.28 5.79
C VAL A 332 43.49 6.31 6.92
N ASP A 333 44.35 5.31 7.09
CA ASP A 333 44.22 4.31 8.16
C ASP A 333 45.39 4.47 9.16
N LEU A 334 45.10 4.25 10.44
CA LEU A 334 46.09 4.05 11.50
C LEU A 334 46.24 2.55 11.73
N GLU A 335 47.47 2.05 11.64
CA GLU A 335 47.85 0.66 11.93
C GLU A 335 48.91 0.69 13.04
N LEU A 336 48.63 0.06 14.18
CA LEU A 336 49.61 -0.21 15.22
C LEU A 336 49.83 -1.72 15.28
N SER A 337 51.04 -2.19 15.07
CA SER A 337 51.39 -3.61 15.18
C SER A 337 52.47 -3.83 16.23
N TYR A 338 52.23 -4.75 17.15
CA TYR A 338 53.25 -5.34 18.03
C TYR A 338 53.52 -6.77 17.55
N GLU A 339 54.78 -7.11 17.29
CA GLU A 339 55.19 -8.44 16.82
C GLU A 339 56.32 -8.97 17.72
N ASP A 340 56.15 -10.19 18.24
CA ASP A 340 57.12 -10.95 19.05
C ASP A 340 57.51 -12.19 18.23
N VAL A 341 58.70 -12.14 17.64
CA VAL A 341 59.29 -13.21 16.84
C VAL A 341 60.18 -14.05 17.76
N MET A 342 59.74 -15.25 18.12
CA MET A 342 60.42 -16.13 19.06
C MET A 342 61.52 -17.00 18.44
N ASP A 343 61.35 -17.36 17.16
CA ASP A 343 62.31 -18.07 16.31
C ASP A 343 62.03 -17.59 14.88
N GLN A 344 63.07 -17.27 14.11
CA GLN A 344 62.99 -17.04 12.66
C GLN A 344 64.36 -17.28 12.00
N GLU A 345 64.36 -17.58 10.70
CA GLU A 345 65.59 -17.68 9.90
C GLU A 345 66.49 -16.43 10.08
N ASP A 346 67.79 -16.66 10.32
CA ASP A 346 68.86 -15.67 10.54
C ASP A 346 68.78 -14.75 11.78
N TYR A 347 67.85 -14.96 12.73
CA TYR A 347 67.82 -14.25 14.02
C TYR A 347 68.42 -15.07 15.18
N GLU A 348 69.25 -14.45 16.03
CA GLU A 348 69.94 -15.12 17.17
C GLU A 348 69.18 -15.04 18.52
N GLY A 349 67.94 -14.55 18.54
CA GLY A 349 67.12 -14.48 19.75
C GLY A 349 65.72 -13.91 19.49
N PRO A 350 64.86 -13.83 20.53
CA PRO A 350 63.52 -13.27 20.39
C PRO A 350 63.57 -11.77 20.12
N GLU A 351 62.89 -11.33 19.06
CA GLU A 351 62.82 -9.93 18.63
C GLU A 351 61.41 -9.37 18.83
N ASN A 352 61.31 -8.18 19.44
CA ASN A 352 60.04 -7.53 19.75
C ASN A 352 59.95 -6.19 19.01
N ASP A 353 59.09 -6.12 18.01
CA ASP A 353 58.89 -4.97 17.14
C ASP A 353 57.57 -4.27 17.44
N PHE A 354 57.62 -2.95 17.71
CA PHE A 354 56.43 -2.10 17.80
C PHE A 354 56.45 -1.06 16.69
N VAL A 355 55.46 -1.13 15.78
CA VAL A 355 55.41 -0.28 14.58
C VAL A 355 54.07 0.45 14.51
N GLY A 356 54.12 1.78 14.54
CA GLY A 356 52.97 2.65 14.25
C GLY A 356 53.06 3.22 12.83
N LYS A 357 52.01 3.02 12.04
CA LYS A 357 51.94 3.46 10.63
C LYS A 357 50.66 4.27 10.40
N ILE A 358 50.80 5.44 9.76
CA ILE A 358 49.67 6.17 9.17
C ILE A 358 49.73 5.95 7.66
N LYS A 359 48.76 5.21 7.13
CA LYS A 359 48.73 4.76 5.73
C LYS A 359 47.75 5.59 4.93
N LEU A 360 48.25 6.49 4.10
CA LEU A 360 47.45 7.17 3.08
C LEU A 360 47.39 6.34 1.81
N SER A 361 46.19 5.92 1.41
CA SER A 361 45.91 5.16 0.20
C SER A 361 45.01 5.97 -0.73
N TYR A 362 45.45 6.25 -1.96
CA TYR A 362 44.67 6.95 -2.97
C TYR A 362 44.77 6.23 -4.32
N ASN A 363 43.62 5.92 -4.92
CA ASN A 363 43.58 5.23 -6.20
C ASN A 363 43.52 6.23 -7.35
N ILE A 364 44.63 6.38 -8.07
CA ILE A 364 44.76 7.31 -9.20
C ILE A 364 43.98 6.80 -10.43
N PHE A 365 44.00 5.49 -10.69
CA PHE A 365 43.31 4.90 -11.85
C PHE A 365 43.00 3.41 -11.66
N ASN A 366 41.72 3.06 -11.80
CA ASN A 366 41.19 1.70 -11.58
C ASN A 366 40.54 1.10 -12.85
N GLY A 367 41.13 1.34 -14.04
CA GLY A 367 40.58 0.85 -15.31
C GLY A 367 39.15 1.31 -15.61
N GLY A 368 38.73 2.46 -15.07
CA GLY A 368 37.35 2.97 -15.18
C GLY A 368 36.29 2.29 -14.30
N LYS A 369 36.66 1.28 -13.49
CA LYS A 369 35.74 0.50 -12.65
C LYS A 369 34.89 1.36 -11.71
N ASP A 370 35.51 2.32 -11.01
CA ASP A 370 34.80 3.20 -10.07
C ASP A 370 33.85 4.19 -10.77
N ARG A 371 34.18 4.64 -11.99
CA ARG A 371 33.27 5.45 -12.81
C ARG A 371 32.03 4.63 -13.17
N ASN A 372 32.21 3.39 -13.59
CA ASN A 372 31.12 2.48 -13.92
C ASN A 372 30.28 2.11 -12.68
N LYS A 373 30.89 1.99 -11.49
CA LYS A 373 30.18 1.81 -10.21
C LYS A 373 29.24 3.00 -9.92
N VAL A 374 29.72 4.24 -10.04
CA VAL A 374 28.90 5.45 -9.86
C VAL A 374 27.79 5.55 -10.90
N LEU A 375 28.08 5.28 -12.18
CA LEU A 375 27.09 5.27 -13.25
C LEU A 375 26.01 4.19 -13.04
N LYS A 376 26.38 3.01 -12.53
CA LYS A 376 25.44 1.94 -12.16
C LYS A 376 24.47 2.40 -11.08
N SER A 377 24.96 2.97 -9.96
CA SER A 377 24.07 3.51 -8.91
C SER A 377 23.18 4.66 -9.39
N TYR A 378 23.68 5.55 -10.27
CA TYR A 378 22.81 6.52 -10.94
C TYR A 378 21.77 5.89 -11.88
N SER A 379 22.03 4.71 -12.43
CA SER A 379 21.03 3.94 -13.19
C SER A 379 19.96 3.34 -12.29
N VAL A 380 20.35 2.70 -11.17
CA VAL A 380 19.43 2.15 -10.17
C VAL A 380 18.53 3.25 -9.59
N LEU A 381 19.09 4.42 -9.26
CA LEU A 381 18.32 5.58 -8.79
C LEU A 381 17.29 6.09 -9.82
N ARG A 382 17.56 5.95 -11.12
CA ARG A 382 16.62 6.31 -12.19
C ARG A 382 15.53 5.26 -12.36
N ASP A 383 15.89 3.97 -12.35
CA ASP A 383 14.93 2.85 -12.37
C ASP A 383 13.93 2.95 -11.20
N LEU A 384 14.41 3.16 -9.96
CA LEU A 384 13.55 3.35 -8.79
C LEU A 384 12.57 4.53 -8.94
N LYS A 385 13.00 5.64 -9.55
CA LYS A 385 12.12 6.79 -9.83
C LYS A 385 11.07 6.48 -10.91
N PHE A 386 11.43 5.73 -11.94
CA PHE A 386 10.47 5.30 -12.96
C PHE A 386 9.46 4.29 -12.39
N ARG A 387 9.90 3.36 -11.54
CA ARG A 387 9.01 2.44 -10.80
C ARG A 387 8.06 3.18 -9.87
N LEU A 388 8.56 4.14 -9.06
CA LEU A 388 7.71 4.99 -8.22
C LEU A 388 6.62 5.70 -9.03
N ASN A 389 6.99 6.29 -10.17
CA ASN A 389 6.03 6.97 -11.05
C ASN A 389 4.98 6.00 -11.61
N GLU A 390 5.38 4.78 -11.94
CA GLU A 390 4.46 3.75 -12.46
C GLU A 390 3.53 3.20 -11.37
N GLU A 391 4.04 2.90 -10.17
CA GLU A 391 3.20 2.51 -9.03
C GLU A 391 2.26 3.63 -8.59
N THR A 392 2.67 4.90 -8.72
CA THR A 392 1.77 6.04 -8.47
C THR A 392 0.60 6.10 -9.48
N LYS A 393 0.83 5.74 -10.74
CA LYS A 393 -0.25 5.61 -11.75
C LYS A 393 -1.14 4.40 -11.47
N LYS A 394 -0.54 3.24 -11.15
CA LYS A 394 -1.29 2.02 -10.79
C LYS A 394 -2.16 2.24 -9.57
N LEU A 395 -1.65 2.91 -8.53
CA LEU A 395 -2.42 3.34 -7.36
C LEU A 395 -3.61 4.21 -7.78
N LYS A 396 -3.40 5.23 -8.63
CA LYS A 396 -4.49 6.07 -9.14
C LYS A 396 -5.55 5.25 -9.90
N TRP A 397 -5.12 4.33 -10.76
CA TRP A 397 -6.01 3.46 -11.53
C TRP A 397 -6.81 2.49 -10.66
N ASN A 398 -6.14 1.79 -9.74
CA ASN A 398 -6.77 0.86 -8.79
C ASN A 398 -7.76 1.58 -7.88
N LEU A 399 -7.37 2.72 -7.30
CA LEU A 399 -8.24 3.51 -6.42
C LEU A 399 -9.45 4.08 -7.20
N SER A 400 -9.26 4.52 -8.44
CA SER A 400 -10.35 5.02 -9.30
C SER A 400 -11.32 3.89 -9.67
N LYS A 401 -10.79 2.70 -9.98
CA LYS A 401 -11.59 1.48 -10.21
C LYS A 401 -12.42 1.14 -8.98
N LEU A 402 -11.81 1.07 -7.79
CA LEU A 402 -12.51 0.76 -6.53
C LEU A 402 -13.55 1.83 -6.15
N HIS A 403 -13.21 3.11 -6.24
CA HIS A 403 -14.16 4.21 -5.98
C HIS A 403 -15.36 4.14 -6.94
N THR A 404 -15.14 3.81 -8.21
CA THR A 404 -16.23 3.60 -9.19
C THR A 404 -17.05 2.33 -8.88
N SER A 405 -16.38 1.25 -8.46
CA SER A 405 -17.01 -0.02 -8.04
C SER A 405 -17.92 0.18 -6.83
N ILE A 406 -17.44 0.79 -5.75
CA ILE A 406 -18.22 1.07 -4.53
C ILE A 406 -19.44 1.95 -4.88
N ASN A 407 -19.29 2.97 -5.73
CA ASN A 407 -20.40 3.82 -6.12
C ASN A 407 -21.46 3.07 -6.96
N SER A 408 -21.05 2.22 -7.90
CA SER A 408 -22.01 1.43 -8.70
C SER A 408 -22.64 0.29 -7.89
N VAL A 409 -21.88 -0.39 -7.03
CA VAL A 409 -22.36 -1.43 -6.13
C VAL A 409 -23.32 -0.85 -5.09
N ASN A 410 -23.09 0.34 -4.54
CA ASN A 410 -24.05 1.01 -3.64
C ASN A 410 -25.38 1.34 -4.35
N GLN A 411 -25.34 1.73 -5.63
CA GLN A 411 -26.56 1.92 -6.42
C GLN A 411 -27.27 0.58 -6.69
N ALA A 412 -26.53 -0.46 -7.07
CA ALA A 412 -27.04 -1.81 -7.30
C ALA A 412 -27.65 -2.42 -6.03
N LEU A 413 -27.02 -2.25 -4.87
CA LEU A 413 -27.54 -2.68 -3.56
C LEU A 413 -28.92 -2.08 -3.28
N LYS A 414 -29.13 -0.80 -3.61
CA LYS A 414 -30.43 -0.14 -3.45
C LYS A 414 -31.49 -0.74 -4.37
N THR A 415 -31.16 -0.99 -5.64
CA THR A 415 -32.12 -1.55 -6.61
C THR A 415 -32.41 -3.03 -6.34
N THR A 416 -31.39 -3.86 -6.11
CA THR A 416 -31.54 -5.30 -5.83
C THR A 416 -32.25 -5.53 -4.49
N LYS A 417 -32.07 -4.67 -3.48
CA LYS A 417 -32.88 -4.74 -2.26
C LYS A 417 -34.38 -4.51 -2.54
N SER A 418 -34.71 -3.58 -3.44
CA SER A 418 -36.10 -3.39 -3.89
C SER A 418 -36.61 -4.59 -4.69
N GLU A 419 -35.78 -5.14 -5.58
CA GLU A 419 -36.10 -6.33 -6.38
C GLU A 419 -36.40 -7.55 -5.50
N VAL A 420 -35.61 -7.79 -4.44
CA VAL A 420 -35.85 -8.89 -3.49
C VAL A 420 -37.19 -8.72 -2.77
N VAL A 421 -37.55 -7.49 -2.35
CA VAL A 421 -38.85 -7.21 -1.71
C VAL A 421 -39.99 -7.49 -2.68
N SER A 422 -39.98 -6.87 -3.87
CA SER A 422 -41.06 -7.05 -4.85
C SER A 422 -41.14 -8.47 -5.41
N SER A 423 -40.01 -9.17 -5.59
CA SER A 423 -39.99 -10.58 -6.01
C SER A 423 -40.57 -11.49 -4.93
N LYS A 424 -40.37 -11.15 -3.64
CA LYS A 424 -40.95 -11.91 -2.53
C LYS A 424 -42.46 -11.73 -2.48
N GLU A 425 -42.94 -10.48 -2.54
CA GLU A 425 -44.37 -10.16 -2.60
C GLU A 425 -45.06 -10.86 -3.80
N ALA A 426 -44.42 -10.84 -4.97
CA ALA A 426 -44.92 -11.54 -6.15
C ALA A 426 -44.97 -13.07 -5.97
N VAL A 427 -43.94 -13.68 -5.37
CA VAL A 427 -43.92 -15.14 -5.07
C VAL A 427 -44.99 -15.52 -4.04
N ASP A 428 -45.16 -14.72 -2.99
CA ASP A 428 -46.19 -14.95 -1.98
C ASP A 428 -47.60 -14.87 -2.60
N ALA A 429 -47.86 -13.90 -3.48
CA ALA A 429 -49.11 -13.79 -4.24
C ALA A 429 -49.33 -14.95 -5.25
N TYR A 430 -48.29 -15.34 -6.02
CA TYR A 430 -48.37 -16.48 -6.93
C TYR A 430 -48.60 -17.81 -6.19
N TRP A 431 -48.09 -17.94 -4.97
CA TRP A 431 -48.31 -19.11 -4.11
C TRP A 431 -49.75 -19.22 -3.64
N GLU A 432 -50.40 -18.09 -3.31
CA GLU A 432 -51.82 -18.07 -2.96
C GLU A 432 -52.70 -18.39 -4.18
N ALA A 433 -52.47 -17.74 -5.32
CA ALA A 433 -53.21 -18.02 -6.56
C ALA A 433 -53.02 -19.48 -7.04
N PHE A 434 -51.82 -20.07 -6.90
CA PHE A 434 -51.57 -21.48 -7.22
C PHE A 434 -52.30 -22.47 -6.30
N LYS A 435 -52.54 -22.11 -5.03
CA LYS A 435 -53.38 -22.90 -4.12
C LYS A 435 -54.83 -22.88 -4.56
N LEU A 436 -55.34 -21.71 -4.95
CA LEU A 436 -56.70 -21.53 -5.48
C LEU A 436 -56.91 -22.16 -6.86
N GLY A 437 -55.83 -22.42 -7.60
CA GLY A 437 -55.88 -22.97 -8.95
C GLY A 437 -56.02 -21.91 -10.05
N GLU A 438 -55.85 -20.64 -9.70
CA GLU A 438 -55.96 -19.48 -10.59
C GLU A 438 -54.65 -19.17 -11.35
N GLN A 439 -53.54 -19.80 -10.95
CA GLN A 439 -52.20 -19.54 -11.49
C GLN A 439 -51.45 -20.84 -11.81
N ASP A 440 -50.75 -20.85 -12.94
CA ASP A 440 -49.95 -21.99 -13.39
C ASP A 440 -48.72 -22.25 -12.51
N LEU A 441 -48.38 -23.53 -12.32
CA LEU A 441 -47.16 -23.96 -11.63
C LEU A 441 -45.90 -23.28 -12.20
N ASN A 442 -45.78 -23.19 -13.52
CA ASN A 442 -44.58 -22.63 -14.15
C ASN A 442 -44.34 -21.17 -13.75
N VAL A 443 -45.38 -20.35 -13.54
CA VAL A 443 -45.24 -18.95 -13.12
C VAL A 443 -44.76 -18.88 -11.67
N LEU A 444 -45.30 -19.72 -10.78
CA LEU A 444 -44.80 -19.86 -9.41
C LEU A 444 -43.32 -20.28 -9.38
N LEU A 445 -42.93 -21.27 -10.21
CA LEU A 445 -41.54 -21.71 -10.30
C LEU A 445 -40.62 -20.65 -10.92
N GLN A 446 -41.12 -19.82 -11.84
CA GLN A 446 -40.38 -18.69 -12.39
C GLN A 446 -40.16 -17.60 -11.34
N GLY A 447 -41.20 -17.22 -10.58
CA GLY A 447 -41.08 -16.30 -9.46
C GLY A 447 -40.09 -16.78 -8.41
N GLN A 448 -40.18 -18.06 -8.01
CA GLN A 448 -39.27 -18.66 -7.03
C GLN A 448 -37.81 -18.68 -7.53
N ARG A 449 -37.58 -18.90 -8.83
CA ARG A 449 -36.26 -18.75 -9.45
C ARG A 449 -35.76 -17.30 -9.42
N GLN A 450 -36.61 -16.31 -9.73
CA GLN A 450 -36.25 -14.90 -9.69
C GLN A 450 -35.87 -14.46 -8.26
N LEU A 451 -36.71 -14.77 -7.27
CA LEU A 451 -36.45 -14.46 -5.87
C LEU A 451 -35.12 -15.06 -5.37
N ASN A 452 -34.87 -16.35 -5.64
CA ASN A 452 -33.62 -17.00 -5.26
C ASN A 452 -32.40 -16.42 -6.01
N SER A 453 -32.57 -15.89 -7.23
CA SER A 453 -31.51 -15.19 -7.94
C SER A 453 -31.21 -13.84 -7.30
N ALA A 454 -32.24 -13.02 -7.06
CA ALA A 454 -32.13 -11.70 -6.47
C ALA A 454 -31.56 -11.75 -5.03
N GLU A 455 -31.96 -12.72 -4.20
CA GLU A 455 -31.39 -12.89 -2.85
C GLU A 455 -29.88 -13.20 -2.90
N LEU A 456 -29.42 -14.03 -3.83
CA LEU A 456 -28.00 -14.37 -3.98
C LEU A 456 -27.18 -13.23 -4.61
N GLU A 457 -27.79 -12.46 -5.51
CA GLU A 457 -27.17 -11.27 -6.11
C GLU A 457 -27.02 -10.15 -5.07
N LEU A 458 -28.00 -9.97 -4.18
CA LEU A 458 -27.89 -9.07 -3.03
C LEU A 458 -26.69 -9.44 -2.15
N LEU A 459 -26.54 -10.71 -1.77
CA LEU A 459 -25.39 -11.19 -0.99
C LEU A 459 -24.05 -10.95 -1.70
N LYS A 460 -24.00 -11.17 -3.02
CA LYS A 460 -22.81 -10.92 -3.84
C LYS A 460 -22.42 -9.44 -3.85
N PHE A 461 -23.38 -8.53 -4.03
CA PHE A 461 -23.11 -7.09 -3.97
C PHE A 461 -22.70 -6.64 -2.56
N GLN A 462 -23.30 -7.21 -1.51
CA GLN A 462 -22.91 -6.91 -0.12
C GLN A 462 -21.44 -7.30 0.13
N ASN A 463 -21.03 -8.51 -0.26
CA ASN A 463 -19.64 -8.95 -0.13
C ASN A 463 -18.68 -8.03 -0.92
N SER A 464 -19.01 -7.74 -2.19
CA SER A 464 -18.16 -6.90 -3.05
C SER A 464 -17.98 -5.49 -2.49
N ASN A 465 -19.03 -4.89 -1.90
CA ASN A 465 -18.96 -3.54 -1.32
C ASN A 465 -18.01 -3.48 -0.12
N ILE A 466 -18.07 -4.52 0.73
CA ILE A 466 -17.25 -4.63 1.94
C ILE A 466 -15.79 -4.92 1.56
N GLU A 467 -15.54 -5.88 0.66
CA GLU A 467 -14.19 -6.17 0.14
C GLU A 467 -13.56 -4.93 -0.52
N ASP A 468 -14.28 -4.25 -1.42
CA ASP A 468 -13.78 -3.05 -2.10
C ASP A 468 -13.50 -1.91 -1.10
N TYR A 469 -14.33 -1.73 -0.07
CA TYR A 469 -14.11 -0.73 0.98
C TYR A 469 -12.83 -0.97 1.78
N PHE A 470 -12.60 -2.19 2.26
CA PHE A 470 -11.35 -2.52 2.96
C PHE A 470 -10.13 -2.44 2.04
N LEU A 471 -10.27 -2.72 0.74
CA LEU A 471 -9.21 -2.47 -0.25
C LEU A 471 -8.93 -0.96 -0.45
N VAL A 472 -9.94 -0.09 -0.40
CA VAL A 472 -9.72 1.37 -0.39
C VAL A 472 -8.93 1.79 0.85
N LEU A 473 -9.29 1.32 2.05
CA LEU A 473 -8.51 1.58 3.27
C LEU A 473 -7.07 1.05 3.17
N SER A 474 -6.88 -0.11 2.52
CA SER A 474 -5.57 -0.71 2.25
C SER A 474 -4.72 0.21 1.35
N PHE A 475 -5.33 0.76 0.29
CA PHE A 475 -4.64 1.68 -0.62
C PHE A 475 -4.42 3.08 -0.04
N THR A 476 -5.31 3.60 0.81
CA THR A 476 -5.09 4.88 1.51
C THR A 476 -4.08 4.76 2.65
N GLY A 477 -3.84 3.55 3.18
CA GLY A 477 -2.97 3.29 4.32
C GLY A 477 -3.66 3.44 5.68
N ASP A 478 -4.96 3.71 5.70
CA ASP A 478 -5.75 3.86 6.94
C ASP A 478 -6.21 2.49 7.51
N LEU A 479 -6.03 1.38 6.79
CA LEU A 479 -6.52 0.04 7.18
C LEU A 479 -5.94 -0.46 8.51
N LEU A 480 -4.65 -0.25 8.77
CA LEU A 480 -4.03 -0.64 10.05
C LEU A 480 -4.55 0.22 11.21
N SER A 481 -4.74 1.51 10.95
CA SER A 481 -5.32 2.46 11.92
C SER A 481 -6.78 2.13 12.25
N PHE A 482 -7.56 1.60 11.29
CA PHE A 482 -8.96 1.18 11.51
C PHE A 482 -9.09 0.09 12.59
N PHE A 483 -8.10 -0.79 12.74
CA PHE A 483 -8.10 -1.85 13.75
C PHE A 483 -7.32 -1.52 15.03
N ASP A 484 -6.72 -0.32 15.14
CA ASP A 484 -5.74 0.10 16.15
C ASP A 484 -4.38 -0.65 16.08
N ILE A 485 -4.02 -1.21 14.92
CA ILE A 485 -2.84 -2.11 14.72
C ILE A 485 -1.74 -1.42 13.90
N ASP A 486 -1.62 -0.09 13.96
CA ASP A 486 -0.51 0.60 13.29
C ASP A 486 0.80 0.42 14.07
N PRO A 487 1.87 -0.17 13.49
CA PRO A 487 3.18 -0.32 14.15
C PRO A 487 3.87 1.00 14.56
N GLU A 488 3.37 2.14 14.07
CA GLU A 488 3.84 3.49 14.41
C GLU A 488 3.00 4.16 15.52
N SER A 489 2.02 3.44 16.10
CA SER A 489 1.14 3.90 17.19
C SER A 489 1.68 3.51 18.57
N ASP A 490 1.58 4.41 19.56
CA ASP A 490 1.90 4.13 20.97
C ASP A 490 1.04 3.01 21.59
N LYS A 491 -0.07 2.64 20.94
CA LYS A 491 -0.97 1.54 21.34
C LYS A 491 -0.66 0.20 20.65
N PHE A 492 0.39 0.12 19.85
CA PHE A 492 0.72 -1.09 19.09
C PHE A 492 1.09 -2.26 20.01
N ILE A 493 0.42 -3.40 19.82
CA ILE A 493 0.78 -4.67 20.44
C ILE A 493 1.67 -5.43 19.45
N ASP A 494 2.87 -5.85 19.87
CA ASP A 494 3.79 -6.61 19.01
C ASP A 494 3.35 -8.08 18.89
N PHE A 495 2.45 -8.32 17.93
CA PHE A 495 1.86 -9.63 17.63
C PHE A 495 2.88 -10.71 17.25
N SER A 496 4.15 -10.38 16.96
CA SER A 496 5.14 -11.42 16.68
C SER A 496 5.51 -12.26 17.90
N ASN A 497 5.37 -11.70 19.12
CA ASN A 497 5.79 -12.35 20.37
C ASN A 497 4.62 -12.63 21.32
N SER A 498 3.44 -12.01 21.10
CA SER A 498 2.25 -12.24 21.90
C SER A 498 1.37 -13.33 21.29
N SER A 499 0.94 -14.31 22.09
CA SER A 499 -0.21 -15.15 21.72
C SER A 499 -1.51 -14.38 21.99
N TYR A 500 -2.36 -14.20 20.98
CA TYR A 500 -3.72 -13.74 21.22
C TYR A 500 -4.51 -14.79 22.03
N ASN A 501 -5.32 -14.31 22.98
CA ASN A 501 -6.02 -15.15 23.95
C ASN A 501 -7.24 -14.39 24.54
N THR A 502 -8.26 -14.13 23.73
CA THR A 502 -9.56 -13.61 24.22
C THR A 502 -10.55 -14.75 24.50
N ASN A 503 -11.45 -14.50 25.44
CA ASN A 503 -12.63 -15.35 25.63
C ASN A 503 -13.57 -15.15 24.43
N LEU A 504 -13.76 -16.23 23.65
CA LEU A 504 -14.58 -16.21 22.43
C LEU A 504 -16.05 -15.88 22.74
N TYR A 505 -16.71 -15.17 21.81
CA TYR A 505 -18.08 -14.66 22.00
C TYR A 505 -19.07 -15.81 22.23
N ASN A 506 -19.67 -15.85 23.42
CA ASN A 506 -20.49 -16.98 23.85
C ASN A 506 -21.98 -16.70 23.57
N ASP A 507 -22.51 -17.35 22.54
CA ASP A 507 -23.79 -17.02 21.90
C ASP A 507 -25.05 -17.36 22.73
N SER A 508 -24.86 -17.74 23.99
CA SER A 508 -25.91 -18.12 24.94
C SER A 508 -26.58 -16.94 25.65
N GLU A 509 -25.99 -15.74 25.61
CA GLU A 509 -26.44 -14.59 26.41
C GLU A 509 -27.36 -13.61 25.64
N GLU A 510 -27.37 -13.60 24.30
CA GLU A 510 -28.21 -12.67 23.51
C GLU A 510 -29.60 -13.20 23.15
N LYS A 511 -29.92 -14.48 23.40
CA LYS A 511 -31.24 -15.05 23.05
C LYS A 511 -32.40 -14.53 23.90
N THR A 512 -32.14 -13.86 25.03
CA THR A 512 -33.19 -13.31 25.92
C THR A 512 -33.73 -11.95 25.45
N ILE A 513 -32.93 -11.13 24.74
CA ILE A 513 -33.28 -9.71 24.52
C ILE A 513 -34.29 -9.51 23.37
N LEU A 514 -34.45 -10.47 22.45
CA LEU A 514 -35.39 -10.35 21.32
C LEU A 514 -36.78 -10.97 21.54
N ASP A 515 -36.95 -11.85 22.53
CA ASP A 515 -38.21 -12.56 22.79
C ASP A 515 -39.03 -11.98 23.98
N GLU A 516 -38.44 -11.16 24.85
CA GLU A 516 -39.08 -10.62 26.07
C GLU A 516 -40.20 -9.57 25.86
N VAL A 517 -40.53 -9.20 24.62
CA VAL A 517 -41.70 -8.32 24.34
C VAL A 517 -43.00 -9.13 24.20
N LYS A 518 -42.98 -10.47 24.33
CA LYS A 518 -44.21 -11.29 24.28
C LYS A 518 -44.29 -12.37 25.37
N GLN A 519 -45.29 -12.16 26.24
CA GLN A 519 -45.97 -13.12 27.14
C GLN A 519 -45.44 -13.22 28.58
N GLU A 520 -46.20 -12.59 29.48
CA GLU A 520 -46.23 -12.91 30.90
C GLU A 520 -46.71 -14.35 31.13
N SER A 521 -45.97 -15.19 31.86
CA SER A 521 -46.56 -16.03 32.92
C SER A 521 -45.51 -16.68 33.83
N VAL A 522 -45.73 -16.46 35.12
CA VAL A 522 -44.93 -16.85 36.29
C VAL A 522 -44.72 -18.38 36.42
N LYS A 523 -43.45 -18.84 36.54
CA LYS A 523 -42.95 -19.48 37.79
C LYS A 523 -41.43 -19.71 37.81
N VAL A 524 -40.89 -19.63 39.02
CA VAL A 524 -39.47 -19.53 39.38
C VAL A 524 -38.86 -20.90 39.63
N GLU A 525 -37.63 -21.14 39.17
CA GLU A 525 -36.71 -22.03 39.90
C GLU A 525 -35.23 -21.60 39.82
N LYS A 526 -34.74 -21.10 40.96
CA LYS A 526 -33.33 -20.95 41.42
C LYS A 526 -32.26 -20.53 40.42
N VAL A 527 -31.99 -19.21 40.41
CA VAL A 527 -30.73 -18.62 39.96
C VAL A 527 -29.56 -19.14 40.83
N VAL A 528 -28.50 -19.62 40.19
CA VAL A 528 -27.17 -19.70 40.81
C VAL A 528 -26.53 -18.33 40.65
N GLU A 529 -26.23 -17.63 41.74
CA GLU A 529 -25.48 -16.37 41.68
C GLU A 529 -24.10 -16.62 41.05
N VAL A 530 -23.94 -16.18 39.80
CA VAL A 530 -22.61 -15.97 39.21
C VAL A 530 -22.01 -14.79 39.96
N LYS A 531 -21.06 -15.07 40.85
CA LYS A 531 -20.36 -14.02 41.58
C LYS A 531 -19.53 -13.21 40.56
N PRO A 532 -19.69 -11.88 40.49
CA PRO A 532 -18.96 -11.05 39.55
C PRO A 532 -17.46 -11.26 39.72
N SER A 533 -16.75 -11.29 38.59
CA SER A 533 -15.31 -11.56 38.57
C SER A 533 -14.52 -10.47 39.31
N ILE A 534 -13.29 -10.78 39.72
CA ILE A 534 -12.41 -9.81 40.42
C ILE A 534 -12.22 -8.56 39.56
N ASP A 535 -12.00 -8.73 38.26
CA ASP A 535 -11.80 -7.61 37.32
C ASP A 535 -13.07 -6.78 37.12
N GLU A 536 -14.25 -7.42 37.11
CA GLU A 536 -15.55 -6.75 37.06
C GLU A 536 -15.85 -5.97 38.34
N ASN A 537 -15.54 -6.53 39.51
CA ASN A 537 -15.66 -5.84 40.80
C ASN A 537 -14.76 -4.59 40.85
N ILE A 538 -13.50 -4.72 40.40
CA ILE A 538 -12.54 -3.62 40.36
C ILE A 538 -12.97 -2.53 39.36
N ASN A 539 -13.41 -2.91 38.15
CA ASN A 539 -13.90 -1.95 37.15
C ASN A 539 -15.16 -1.19 37.63
N ASN A 540 -16.09 -1.89 38.27
CA ASN A 540 -17.26 -1.27 38.90
C ASN A 540 -16.84 -0.27 39.99
N PHE A 541 -15.87 -0.62 40.84
CA PHE A 541 -15.36 0.29 41.88
C PHE A 541 -14.61 1.51 41.29
N ILE A 542 -13.81 1.34 40.22
CA ILE A 542 -13.18 2.46 39.49
C ILE A 542 -14.25 3.42 38.94
N SER A 543 -15.34 2.90 38.37
CA SER A 543 -16.43 3.73 37.84
C SER A 543 -17.08 4.58 38.94
N MET A 544 -17.34 3.99 40.11
CA MET A 544 -17.88 4.68 41.28
C MET A 544 -16.88 5.71 41.84
N PHE A 545 -15.60 5.35 41.94
CA PHE A 545 -14.53 6.26 42.36
C PHE A 545 -14.46 7.49 41.44
N LEU A 546 -14.47 7.31 40.12
CA LEU A 546 -14.42 8.42 39.15
C LEU A 546 -15.64 9.34 39.27
N GLN A 547 -16.83 8.83 39.59
CA GLN A 547 -18.06 9.60 39.81
C GLN A 547 -18.16 10.25 41.21
N THR A 548 -17.40 9.76 42.19
CA THR A 548 -17.42 10.25 43.59
C THR A 548 -16.97 11.71 43.72
N LYS A 549 -17.61 12.47 44.63
CA LYS A 549 -17.27 13.86 44.95
C LYS A 549 -15.81 14.00 45.40
N GLN A 550 -15.14 15.07 44.97
CA GLN A 550 -13.71 15.28 45.22
C GLN A 550 -13.35 15.51 46.70
N GLU A 551 -14.33 15.92 47.52
CA GLU A 551 -14.15 16.26 48.94
C GLU A 551 -14.17 15.05 49.87
N TYR A 552 -14.60 13.89 49.39
CA TYR A 552 -14.66 12.64 50.17
C TYR A 552 -13.26 12.07 50.40
N TYR A 553 -13.13 11.14 51.35
CA TYR A 553 -11.87 10.52 51.74
C TYR A 553 -11.77 9.08 51.21
N ILE A 554 -10.54 8.60 51.04
CA ILE A 554 -10.23 7.23 50.58
C ILE A 554 -8.94 6.75 51.26
N LEU A 555 -8.84 5.45 51.57
CA LEU A 555 -7.60 4.89 52.11
C LEU A 555 -6.65 4.55 50.96
N ASN A 556 -5.47 5.17 50.98
CA ASN A 556 -4.40 4.90 50.04
C ASN A 556 -3.37 3.99 50.69
N ILE A 557 -3.45 2.69 50.37
CA ILE A 557 -2.51 1.66 50.81
C ILE A 557 -1.31 1.67 49.86
N SER A 558 -0.12 1.85 50.39
CA SER A 558 1.10 2.12 49.60
C SER A 558 2.24 1.14 49.88
N SER A 559 3.27 1.20 49.02
CA SER A 559 4.50 0.40 49.06
C SER A 559 4.40 -1.03 48.49
N PHE A 560 3.66 -1.23 47.40
CA PHE A 560 3.80 -2.44 46.57
C PHE A 560 4.89 -2.26 45.51
N ASP A 561 5.76 -3.25 45.31
CA ASP A 561 6.86 -3.15 44.33
C ASP A 561 6.41 -3.20 42.87
N ASN A 562 5.23 -3.76 42.61
CA ASN A 562 4.63 -3.86 41.29
C ASN A 562 3.13 -4.18 41.40
N VAL A 563 2.45 -4.06 40.26
CA VAL A 563 1.00 -4.25 40.13
C VAL A 563 0.56 -5.63 40.61
N TYR A 564 1.30 -6.69 40.29
CA TYR A 564 0.94 -8.06 40.67
C TYR A 564 0.86 -8.23 42.19
N LYS A 565 1.84 -7.71 42.95
CA LYS A 565 1.80 -7.75 44.42
C LYS A 565 0.61 -6.97 45.02
N ALA A 566 0.17 -5.90 44.35
CA ALA A 566 -1.01 -5.14 44.75
C ALA A 566 -2.32 -5.92 44.48
N PHE A 567 -2.41 -6.60 43.34
CA PHE A 567 -3.54 -7.48 43.01
C PHE A 567 -3.60 -8.73 43.91
N ASP A 568 -2.47 -9.35 44.22
CA ASP A 568 -2.38 -10.46 45.17
C ASP A 568 -2.91 -10.02 46.54
N PHE A 569 -2.51 -8.84 47.03
CA PHE A 569 -3.04 -8.27 48.27
C PHE A 569 -4.56 -8.01 48.22
N ILE A 570 -5.08 -7.42 47.14
CA ILE A 570 -6.53 -7.19 46.96
C ILE A 570 -7.30 -8.52 47.06
N LYS A 571 -6.75 -9.59 46.47
CA LYS A 571 -7.32 -10.94 46.44
C LYS A 571 -7.21 -11.67 47.77
N GLU A 572 -6.07 -11.58 48.45
CA GLU A 572 -5.83 -12.17 49.78
C GLU A 572 -6.75 -11.53 50.84
N GLN A 573 -6.87 -10.21 50.83
CA GLN A 573 -7.73 -9.46 51.76
C GLN A 573 -9.21 -9.45 51.35
N LYS A 574 -9.55 -9.93 50.13
CA LYS A 574 -10.91 -10.00 49.56
C LYS A 574 -11.61 -8.64 49.50
N ILE A 575 -10.86 -7.62 49.06
CA ILE A 575 -11.30 -6.22 48.97
C ILE A 575 -11.56 -5.77 47.52
N ASP A 576 -11.66 -6.70 46.58
CA ASP A 576 -11.82 -6.46 45.13
C ASP A 576 -13.06 -5.63 44.75
N LYS A 577 -14.10 -5.64 45.59
CA LYS A 577 -15.32 -4.83 45.41
C LYS A 577 -15.19 -3.37 45.87
N GLU A 578 -14.18 -3.07 46.67
CA GLU A 578 -13.98 -1.77 47.31
C GLU A 578 -12.56 -1.22 47.04
N SER A 579 -11.82 -1.76 46.06
CA SER A 579 -10.48 -1.28 45.75
C SER A 579 -10.07 -1.40 44.28
N PHE A 580 -9.04 -0.63 43.92
CA PHE A 580 -8.29 -0.82 42.69
C PHE A 580 -6.81 -0.47 42.89
N ALA A 581 -5.94 -1.07 42.08
CA ALA A 581 -4.50 -0.78 42.07
C ALA A 581 -4.16 0.27 40.99
N TYR A 582 -3.20 1.15 41.27
CA TYR A 582 -2.65 2.10 40.31
C TYR A 582 -1.19 2.41 40.63
N ASP A 583 -0.38 2.65 39.60
CA ASP A 583 1.05 2.91 39.80
C ASP A 583 1.34 4.38 40.13
N LYS A 584 2.43 4.59 40.88
CA LYS A 584 3.09 5.88 41.09
C LYS A 584 4.60 5.72 40.89
N VAL A 585 5.30 6.81 40.61
CA VAL A 585 6.77 6.84 40.74
C VAL A 585 7.14 7.31 42.14
N GLU A 586 8.04 6.59 42.78
CA GLU A 586 8.61 6.95 44.07
C GLU A 586 10.11 6.68 44.05
N LYS A 587 10.93 7.74 44.16
CA LYS A 587 12.41 7.66 44.18
C LYS A 587 12.99 6.82 43.03
N TYR A 588 12.62 7.14 41.79
CA TYR A 588 13.10 6.48 40.55
C TYR A 588 12.57 5.05 40.30
N GLU A 589 11.85 4.45 41.26
CA GLU A 589 11.17 3.17 41.07
C GLU A 589 9.67 3.38 40.82
N ILE A 590 9.08 2.54 39.98
CA ILE A 590 7.62 2.43 39.90
C ILE A 590 7.17 1.59 41.11
N LYS A 591 6.23 2.12 41.89
CA LYS A 591 5.58 1.44 43.02
C LYS A 591 4.07 1.53 42.83
N THR A 592 3.35 0.47 43.18
CA THR A 592 1.90 0.45 43.08
C THR A 592 1.27 0.87 44.41
N ASN A 593 0.18 1.62 44.34
CA ASN A 593 -0.73 1.88 45.44
C ASN A 593 -2.05 1.13 45.21
N VAL A 594 -2.77 0.82 46.29
CA VAL A 594 -4.16 0.36 46.25
C VAL A 594 -5.03 1.46 46.87
N ALA A 595 -5.95 1.99 46.08
CA ALA A 595 -7.02 2.85 46.55
C ALA A 595 -8.13 1.96 47.11
N TYR A 596 -8.40 2.02 48.41
CA TYR A 596 -9.38 1.19 49.12
C TYR A 596 -10.41 2.07 49.84
N LYS A 597 -11.70 1.81 49.54
CA LYS A 597 -12.91 2.27 50.24
C LYS A 597 -13.08 3.79 50.40
N ILE A 598 -14.28 4.27 50.04
CA ILE A 598 -14.62 5.69 50.03
C ILE A 598 -15.45 6.03 51.26
N PHE A 599 -15.14 7.17 51.89
CA PHE A 599 -15.77 7.65 53.11
C PHE A 599 -16.20 9.11 52.94
N GLU A 600 -17.39 9.47 53.43
CA GLU A 600 -17.86 10.86 53.36
C GLU A 600 -17.11 11.75 54.36
N ASN A 601 -16.72 11.21 55.52
CA ASN A 601 -16.03 11.91 56.59
C ASN A 601 -14.68 11.27 56.93
N GLU A 602 -13.74 12.10 57.38
CA GLU A 602 -12.38 11.66 57.78
C GLU A 602 -12.40 10.72 59.00
N LEU A 603 -13.35 10.90 59.92
CA LEU A 603 -13.49 10.08 61.12
C LEU A 603 -13.78 8.60 60.78
N ASP A 604 -14.63 8.34 59.79
CA ASP A 604 -14.97 6.99 59.35
C ASP A 604 -13.76 6.32 58.70
N ALA A 605 -12.99 7.07 57.90
CA ALA A 605 -11.72 6.63 57.33
C ALA A 605 -10.67 6.32 58.42
N THR A 606 -10.55 7.14 59.48
CA THR A 606 -9.63 6.83 60.60
C THR A 606 -10.02 5.54 61.33
N THR A 607 -11.31 5.28 61.47
CA THR A 607 -11.83 4.08 62.14
C THR A 607 -11.53 2.82 61.32
N GLU A 608 -11.75 2.84 60.01
CA GLU A 608 -11.40 1.70 59.15
C GLU A 608 -9.88 1.51 59.03
N MET A 609 -9.09 2.59 58.98
CA MET A 609 -7.62 2.52 58.99
C MET A 609 -7.09 1.83 60.26
N GLN A 610 -7.69 2.07 61.43
CA GLN A 610 -7.30 1.38 62.66
C GLN A 610 -7.59 -0.12 62.58
N LYS A 611 -8.79 -0.54 62.14
CA LYS A 611 -9.12 -1.96 61.94
C LYS A 611 -8.12 -2.68 61.02
N LEU A 612 -7.73 -2.05 59.91
CA LEU A 612 -6.74 -2.61 58.98
C LEU A 612 -5.37 -2.80 59.62
N LYS A 613 -4.95 -1.90 60.52
CA LYS A 613 -3.69 -2.02 61.28
C LYS A 613 -3.77 -3.11 62.35
N ASP A 614 -4.91 -3.24 63.04
CA ASP A 614 -5.15 -4.29 64.03
C ASP A 614 -5.19 -5.70 63.39
N LEU A 615 -5.58 -5.79 62.11
CA LEU A 615 -5.48 -7.01 61.29
C LEU A 615 -4.06 -7.38 60.85
N GLY A 616 -3.04 -6.60 61.23
CA GLY A 616 -1.62 -6.92 60.98
C GLY A 616 -1.12 -6.61 59.57
N ILE A 617 -1.83 -5.75 58.81
CA ILE A 617 -1.40 -5.29 57.48
C ILE A 617 -0.10 -4.48 57.61
N LYS A 618 0.95 -4.90 56.89
CA LYS A 618 2.32 -4.35 57.00
C LYS A 618 2.58 -3.15 56.08
N GLN A 619 1.67 -2.91 55.13
CA GLN A 619 1.72 -1.83 54.15
C GLN A 619 1.34 -0.48 54.78
N ASN A 620 1.89 0.61 54.26
CA ASN A 620 1.61 1.95 54.79
C ASN A 620 0.24 2.45 54.29
N ILE A 621 -0.68 2.71 55.23
CA ILE A 621 -2.05 3.17 54.95
C ILE A 621 -2.17 4.65 55.31
N GLU A 622 -2.47 5.47 54.29
CA GLU A 622 -2.68 6.92 54.41
C GLU A 622 -4.13 7.27 54.07
N ILE A 623 -4.77 8.16 54.85
CA ILE A 623 -6.05 8.75 54.46
C ILE A 623 -5.76 9.90 53.50
N LYS A 624 -6.41 9.91 52.33
CA LYS A 624 -6.31 11.01 51.35
C LYS A 624 -7.68 11.45 50.88
N LYS A 625 -7.77 12.68 50.38
CA LYS A 625 -8.97 13.11 49.67
C LYS A 625 -9.04 12.42 48.31
N VAL A 626 -10.26 12.08 47.88
CA VAL A 626 -10.54 11.49 46.56
C VAL A 626 -9.96 12.36 45.45
N LYS A 627 -9.92 13.69 45.63
CA LYS A 627 -9.21 14.60 44.72
C LYS A 627 -7.74 14.22 44.50
N GLU A 628 -6.97 14.00 45.56
CA GLU A 628 -5.53 13.71 45.50
C GLU A 628 -5.26 12.37 44.82
N VAL A 629 -6.07 11.35 45.13
CA VAL A 629 -5.98 10.04 44.48
C VAL A 629 -6.40 10.13 43.00
N LYS A 630 -7.37 10.99 42.63
CA LYS A 630 -7.70 11.27 41.23
C LYS A 630 -6.56 11.97 40.49
N GLU A 631 -5.86 12.91 41.13
CA GLU A 631 -4.68 13.56 40.54
C GLU A 631 -3.52 12.57 40.34
N LEU A 632 -3.29 11.64 41.27
CA LEU A 632 -2.30 10.56 41.11
C LEU A 632 -2.72 9.53 40.04
N TYR A 633 -4.00 9.16 40.00
CA TYR A 633 -4.55 8.24 39.00
C TYR A 633 -4.56 8.85 37.59
N ALA A 634 -4.78 10.16 37.46
CA ALA A 634 -4.62 10.87 36.19
C ALA A 634 -3.16 10.80 35.70
N LYS A 635 -2.17 11.03 36.57
CA LYS A 635 -0.73 10.87 36.24
C LYS A 635 -0.36 9.44 35.84
N TYR A 636 -1.04 8.43 36.40
CA TYR A 636 -0.91 7.04 35.99
C TYR A 636 -1.43 6.84 34.55
N LEU A 637 -2.64 7.33 34.25
CA LEU A 637 -3.25 7.26 32.91
C LEU A 637 -2.49 8.09 31.84
N GLU A 638 -1.86 9.19 32.23
CA GLU A 638 -1.02 10.05 31.36
C GLU A 638 0.38 9.47 31.09
N GLY A 639 0.72 8.33 31.70
CA GLY A 639 2.04 7.71 31.64
C GLY A 639 3.01 8.31 32.68
N LEU A 640 3.38 7.49 33.66
CA LEU A 640 4.23 7.90 34.78
C LEU A 640 5.62 8.37 34.32
N LYS A 641 5.95 9.62 34.63
CA LYS A 641 7.26 10.22 34.35
C LYS A 641 8.09 10.30 35.61
N ILE A 642 9.38 9.97 35.47
CA ILE A 642 10.35 9.98 36.56
C ILE A 642 11.05 11.34 36.60
N GLU A 643 10.74 12.15 37.61
CA GLU A 643 11.42 13.44 37.85
C GLU A 643 12.75 13.20 38.58
N VAL A 644 13.86 13.68 38.01
CA VAL A 644 15.22 13.55 38.57
C VAL A 644 15.69 14.88 39.15
N GLU A 645 15.94 14.90 40.46
CA GLU A 645 16.66 16.01 41.08
C GLU A 645 18.14 15.98 40.65
N PRO A 646 18.65 17.02 39.96
CA PRO A 646 19.97 16.97 39.37
C PRO A 646 21.09 17.22 40.41
N PRO A 647 22.23 16.52 40.32
CA PRO A 647 23.44 16.93 41.03
C PRO A 647 23.85 18.34 40.58
N LYS A 648 24.38 19.14 41.52
CA LYS A 648 24.68 20.57 41.30
C LYS A 648 25.89 20.81 40.38
N THR A 649 25.67 20.72 39.07
CA THR A 649 26.56 21.28 38.03
C THR A 649 25.72 21.78 36.86
N LYS A 650 25.84 23.08 36.54
CA LYS A 650 24.86 23.80 35.71
C LYS A 650 24.99 23.50 34.22
N VAL A 651 24.09 22.67 33.69
CA VAL A 651 23.83 22.54 32.24
C VAL A 651 22.36 22.83 31.96
N LYS A 652 22.07 23.65 30.93
CA LYS A 652 20.70 24.00 30.51
C LYS A 652 20.11 22.88 29.66
N ILE A 653 18.92 22.40 30.02
CA ILE A 653 18.05 21.60 29.15
C ILE A 653 16.76 22.41 28.93
N ILE A 654 16.22 22.37 27.71
CA ILE A 654 15.14 23.25 27.24
C ILE A 654 13.95 22.38 26.81
N GLU A 655 12.86 22.40 27.57
CA GLU A 655 11.58 21.84 27.10
C GLU A 655 10.81 22.85 26.26
N LYS A 656 10.17 22.35 25.20
CA LYS A 656 9.42 23.13 24.20
C LYS A 656 7.93 22.76 24.24
N ILE A 657 7.12 23.55 24.93
CA ILE A 657 5.66 23.43 24.92
C ILE A 657 5.10 24.13 23.67
N GLN A 658 4.37 23.41 22.82
CA GLN A 658 3.71 23.98 21.65
C GLN A 658 2.39 24.65 22.05
N VAL A 659 2.22 25.93 21.69
CA VAL A 659 0.99 26.70 21.89
C VAL A 659 0.51 27.22 20.53
N ILE A 660 -0.75 26.95 20.20
CA ILE A 660 -1.41 27.50 19.01
C ILE A 660 -1.61 29.01 19.22
N LYS A 661 -0.96 29.84 18.41
CA LYS A 661 -1.10 31.29 18.43
C LYS A 661 -1.67 31.75 17.07
N PRO A 662 -2.63 32.69 17.02
CA PRO A 662 -3.02 33.31 15.75
C PRO A 662 -1.83 34.04 15.13
N ILE A 663 -1.64 33.86 13.82
CA ILE A 663 -0.58 34.55 13.07
C ILE A 663 -1.00 36.01 12.86
N ASN A 664 -0.18 36.94 13.32
CA ASN A 664 -0.22 38.31 12.81
C ASN A 664 0.45 38.30 11.45
N GLU A 665 -0.28 38.59 10.37
CA GLU A 665 0.32 38.78 9.06
C GLU A 665 1.34 39.92 9.09
N PHE A 666 2.53 39.70 8.50
CA PHE A 666 3.56 40.71 8.40
C PHE A 666 3.05 41.96 7.66
N LYS A 667 3.19 43.13 8.28
CA LYS A 667 2.87 44.42 7.65
C LYS A 667 4.17 45.12 7.26
N THR A 668 4.28 45.45 5.98
CA THR A 668 5.38 46.28 5.46
C THR A 668 5.34 47.67 6.10
N ASN A 669 6.47 48.38 6.13
CA ASN A 669 6.52 49.73 6.66
C ASN A 669 5.67 50.66 5.77
N GLU A 670 4.57 51.18 6.31
CA GLU A 670 3.60 52.01 5.56
C GLU A 670 4.19 53.36 5.14
N GLU A 671 5.02 53.99 5.98
CA GLU A 671 5.72 55.26 5.66
C GLU A 671 6.69 55.06 4.49
N PHE A 672 7.49 53.99 4.51
CA PHE A 672 8.38 53.65 3.41
C PHE A 672 7.64 53.20 2.16
N LYS A 673 6.52 52.48 2.30
CA LYS A 673 5.62 52.13 1.18
C LYS A 673 5.07 53.38 0.50
N GLU A 674 4.58 54.37 1.25
CA GLU A 674 4.15 55.65 0.65
C GLU A 674 5.32 56.37 -0.02
N LYS A 675 6.48 56.45 0.63
CA LYS A 675 7.71 57.01 0.03
C LYS A 675 8.11 56.31 -1.27
N PHE A 676 7.97 54.98 -1.34
CA PHE A 676 8.26 54.17 -2.53
C PHE A 676 7.21 54.36 -3.64
N LEU A 677 5.93 54.44 -3.29
CA LEU A 677 4.83 54.57 -4.26
C LEU A 677 4.68 55.99 -4.83
N ASN A 678 5.09 57.00 -4.06
CA ASN A 678 5.08 58.42 -4.45
C ASN A 678 6.43 58.90 -5.02
N ALA A 679 7.46 58.06 -5.03
CA ALA A 679 8.75 58.38 -5.64
C ALA A 679 8.63 58.66 -7.15
N PRO A 680 9.30 59.71 -7.67
CA PRO A 680 9.38 59.96 -9.11
C PRO A 680 9.92 58.77 -9.92
N SER A 681 9.44 58.63 -11.16
CA SER A 681 9.69 57.46 -12.02
C SER A 681 11.14 57.29 -12.51
N ASP A 682 11.96 58.32 -12.34
CA ASP A 682 13.39 58.35 -12.66
C ASP A 682 14.29 57.79 -11.53
N LYS A 683 13.75 57.62 -10.31
CA LYS A 683 14.48 57.11 -9.14
C LYS A 683 14.83 55.62 -9.24
N PHE A 684 15.86 55.23 -8.48
CA PHE A 684 16.36 53.87 -8.39
C PHE A 684 16.00 53.22 -7.05
N THR A 685 15.94 51.89 -7.05
CA THR A 685 15.66 51.05 -5.87
C THR A 685 16.36 49.70 -6.05
N ILE A 686 16.63 49.00 -4.95
CA ILE A 686 17.28 47.68 -4.97
C ILE A 686 16.20 46.60 -4.83
N ASN A 687 16.05 45.74 -5.84
CA ASN A 687 15.27 44.50 -5.74
C ASN A 687 16.17 43.46 -5.06
N VAL A 688 15.89 43.19 -3.78
CA VAL A 688 16.78 42.44 -2.90
C VAL A 688 16.67 40.94 -3.16
N ALA A 689 15.44 40.42 -3.14
CA ALA A 689 15.13 39.01 -3.31
C ALA A 689 13.64 38.81 -3.64
N THR A 690 13.28 37.59 -4.02
CA THR A 690 11.89 37.16 -4.22
C THR A 690 11.64 35.85 -3.46
N PHE A 691 10.58 35.83 -2.65
CA PHE A 691 10.26 34.77 -1.70
C PHE A 691 8.91 34.11 -2.01
N PRO A 692 8.66 32.87 -1.54
CA PRO A 692 7.44 32.12 -1.84
C PRO A 692 6.28 32.34 -0.84
N SER A 693 6.43 33.24 0.13
CA SER A 693 5.32 33.71 0.98
C SER A 693 5.64 35.06 1.63
N LEU A 694 4.61 35.76 2.13
CA LEU A 694 4.76 37.04 2.82
C LEU A 694 5.52 36.88 4.15
N LYS A 695 5.31 35.75 4.84
CA LYS A 695 5.99 35.40 6.08
C LYS A 695 7.51 35.29 5.90
N ILE A 696 7.95 34.54 4.90
CA ILE A 696 9.39 34.34 4.63
C ILE A 696 10.05 35.66 4.20
N ALA A 697 9.33 36.49 3.43
CA ALA A 697 9.82 37.82 3.06
C ALA A 697 9.95 38.76 4.28
N GLY A 698 8.99 38.72 5.21
CA GLY A 698 9.02 39.50 6.45
C GLY A 698 10.15 39.07 7.38
N GLU A 699 10.29 37.77 7.64
CA GLU A 699 11.38 37.19 8.44
C GLU A 699 12.77 37.58 7.88
N PHE A 700 12.94 37.56 6.56
CA PHE A 700 14.15 38.04 5.90
C PHE A 700 14.40 39.53 6.15
N VAL A 701 13.38 40.38 5.93
CA VAL A 701 13.49 41.84 6.08
C VAL A 701 13.81 42.26 7.52
N GLU A 702 13.25 41.57 8.51
CA GLU A 702 13.55 41.77 9.93
C GLU A 702 14.95 41.26 10.29
N LYS A 703 15.32 40.05 9.85
CA LYS A 703 16.64 39.44 10.11
C LYS A 703 17.80 40.28 9.58
N GLU A 704 17.69 40.78 8.35
CA GLU A 704 18.73 41.59 7.71
C GLU A 704 18.70 43.07 8.16
N GLY A 705 17.81 43.45 9.08
CA GLY A 705 17.74 44.81 9.63
C GLY A 705 17.24 45.90 8.66
N ILE A 706 16.67 45.53 7.52
CA ILE A 706 16.31 46.46 6.43
C ILE A 706 14.85 46.98 6.49
N TYR A 707 14.05 46.55 7.48
CA TYR A 707 12.62 46.86 7.60
C TYR A 707 12.24 48.31 7.32
N ASN A 708 12.86 49.27 8.00
CA ASN A 708 12.53 50.70 7.89
C ASN A 708 12.75 51.31 6.50
N ASN A 709 13.61 50.68 5.69
CA ASN A 709 13.98 51.15 4.36
C ASN A 709 13.51 50.17 3.26
N SER A 710 12.50 49.34 3.54
CA SER A 710 12.06 48.28 2.63
C SER A 710 10.55 48.25 2.39
N PHE A 711 10.16 47.87 1.18
CA PHE A 711 8.77 47.66 0.78
C PHE A 711 8.57 46.23 0.27
N VAL A 712 7.56 45.55 0.81
CA VAL A 712 7.30 44.13 0.57
C VAL A 712 5.89 43.94 0.01
N PHE A 713 5.75 43.27 -1.13
CA PHE A 713 4.43 43.05 -1.76
C PHE A 713 4.32 41.74 -2.55
N LYS A 714 3.10 41.16 -2.56
CA LYS A 714 2.70 40.01 -3.40
C LYS A 714 2.50 40.47 -4.86
N TYR A 715 2.89 39.66 -5.83
CA TYR A 715 2.75 40.01 -7.26
C TYR A 715 2.31 38.88 -8.21
N VAL A 716 1.98 37.69 -7.69
CA VAL A 716 1.41 36.57 -8.47
C VAL A 716 0.34 35.88 -7.66
N GLU A 717 -0.80 35.58 -8.30
CA GLU A 717 -1.93 34.84 -7.73
C GLU A 717 -1.81 33.34 -8.09
N GLY A 718 -2.20 32.45 -7.17
CA GLY A 718 -2.05 30.99 -7.34
C GLY A 718 -0.67 30.41 -6.99
N LYS A 719 0.38 31.24 -6.89
CA LYS A 719 1.64 30.94 -6.17
C LYS A 719 2.12 32.23 -5.51
N GLU A 720 2.18 32.27 -4.18
CA GLU A 720 2.41 33.50 -3.40
C GLU A 720 3.82 34.09 -3.52
N LEU A 721 4.23 34.55 -4.70
CA LEU A 721 5.52 35.19 -4.88
C LEU A 721 5.49 36.63 -4.35
N VAL A 722 6.47 36.93 -3.49
CA VAL A 722 6.61 38.19 -2.75
C VAL A 722 7.96 38.82 -3.03
N LYS A 723 7.98 40.10 -3.36
CA LYS A 723 9.22 40.86 -3.60
C LYS A 723 9.58 41.73 -2.41
N VAL A 724 10.89 41.85 -2.18
CA VAL A 724 11.48 42.80 -1.22
C VAL A 724 12.25 43.86 -1.99
N MET A 725 11.78 45.10 -1.90
CA MET A 725 12.43 46.28 -2.44
C MET A 725 13.13 47.05 -1.32
N TYR A 726 14.31 47.61 -1.56
CA TYR A 726 15.09 48.36 -0.57
C TYR A 726 15.55 49.70 -1.12
N GLY A 727 15.32 50.75 -0.33
CA GLY A 727 15.72 52.12 -0.61
C GLY A 727 15.02 52.80 -1.80
N VAL A 728 15.11 54.12 -1.81
CA VAL A 728 14.75 54.99 -2.93
C VAL A 728 15.91 55.97 -3.09
N PHE A 729 16.55 55.96 -4.25
CA PHE A 729 17.82 56.66 -4.51
C PHE A 729 17.69 57.58 -5.72
N ASP A 730 18.33 58.75 -5.65
CA ASP A 730 18.27 59.76 -6.71
C ASP A 730 19.15 59.38 -7.91
N THR A 731 20.24 58.66 -7.68
CA THR A 731 21.16 58.19 -8.73
C THR A 731 21.50 56.70 -8.58
N TYR A 732 21.95 56.09 -9.67
CA TYR A 732 22.47 54.71 -9.65
C TYR A 732 23.69 54.57 -8.72
N GLU A 733 24.52 55.61 -8.61
CA GLU A 733 25.71 55.63 -7.75
C GLU A 733 25.34 55.58 -6.27
N GLN A 734 24.33 56.34 -5.84
CA GLN A 734 23.78 56.24 -4.48
C GLN A 734 23.21 54.85 -4.20
N ALA A 735 22.51 54.26 -5.17
CA ALA A 735 22.01 52.89 -5.06
C ALA A 735 23.16 51.86 -4.99
N SER A 736 24.25 52.06 -5.72
CA SER A 736 25.43 51.19 -5.67
C SER A 736 26.14 51.28 -4.31
N GLN A 737 26.35 52.49 -3.79
CA GLN A 737 26.92 52.69 -2.45
C GLN A 737 26.03 52.05 -1.37
N ALA A 738 24.71 52.20 -1.47
CA ALA A 738 23.77 51.54 -0.56
C ALA A 738 23.77 50.01 -0.72
N LEU A 739 24.04 49.48 -1.91
CA LEU A 739 24.18 48.04 -2.17
C LEU A 739 25.48 47.47 -1.58
N ASP A 740 26.56 48.24 -1.62
CA ASP A 740 27.85 47.87 -1.05
C ASP A 740 27.80 47.79 0.49
N LEU A 741 26.93 48.57 1.13
CA LEU A 741 26.64 48.47 2.56
C LEU A 741 25.82 47.23 2.96
N LEU A 742 25.24 46.49 2.01
CA LEU A 742 24.47 45.26 2.24
C LEU A 742 25.35 44.01 2.07
N ASP A 743 26.54 44.03 2.66
CA ASP A 743 27.67 43.12 2.38
C ASP A 743 27.33 41.61 2.44
N GLU A 744 26.52 41.17 3.41
CA GLU A 744 26.08 39.76 3.53
C GLU A 744 24.97 39.43 2.52
N ILE A 745 23.96 40.29 2.40
CA ILE A 745 22.86 40.13 1.43
C ILE A 745 23.40 40.08 -0.01
N LYS A 746 24.39 40.93 -0.32
CA LYS A 746 25.03 41.02 -1.64
C LYS A 746 25.72 39.71 -2.05
N LYS A 747 26.35 39.02 -1.10
CA LYS A 747 27.01 37.72 -1.30
C LYS A 747 26.02 36.56 -1.44
N THR A 748 24.85 36.66 -0.83
CA THR A 748 23.89 35.53 -0.74
C THR A 748 22.74 35.60 -1.74
N TYR A 749 22.19 36.78 -1.99
CA TYR A 749 20.93 36.95 -2.74
C TYR A 749 21.08 37.64 -4.10
N PHE A 750 22.28 38.13 -4.44
CA PHE A 750 22.60 38.83 -5.70
C PHE A 750 21.59 39.95 -6.05
N PRO A 751 21.38 40.91 -5.12
CA PRO A 751 20.43 42.01 -5.27
C PRO A 751 20.73 42.91 -6.49
N ILE A 752 19.68 43.42 -7.14
CA ILE A 752 19.77 44.15 -8.43
C ILE A 752 19.21 45.58 -8.27
N ILE A 753 19.95 46.58 -8.74
CA ILE A 753 19.48 47.98 -8.82
C ILE A 753 18.58 48.13 -10.05
N GLU A 754 17.36 48.63 -9.85
CA GLU A 754 16.34 48.79 -10.90
C GLU A 754 15.64 50.16 -10.79
N LYS A 755 15.00 50.63 -11.87
CA LYS A 755 14.15 51.84 -11.85
C LYS A 755 12.83 51.56 -11.12
N ILE A 756 12.42 52.49 -10.27
CA ILE A 756 11.28 52.32 -9.34
C ILE A 756 9.93 52.18 -10.07
N ASP A 757 9.74 52.89 -11.18
CA ASP A 757 8.53 52.87 -12.03
C ASP A 757 8.09 51.45 -12.43
N SER A 758 9.06 50.60 -12.76
CA SER A 758 8.80 49.20 -13.16
C SER A 758 8.12 48.39 -12.05
N LYS A 759 8.41 48.71 -10.78
CA LYS A 759 7.92 47.99 -9.61
C LYS A 759 6.66 48.63 -9.03
N GLN A 760 6.54 49.95 -9.09
CA GLN A 760 5.29 50.66 -8.81
C GLN A 760 4.16 50.16 -9.72
N LYS A 761 4.43 49.95 -11.02
CA LYS A 761 3.48 49.35 -11.97
C LYS A 761 3.12 47.91 -11.61
N LEU A 762 4.12 47.09 -11.27
CA LEU A 762 3.93 45.69 -10.86
C LEU A 762 3.07 45.56 -9.59
N TYR A 763 3.24 46.46 -8.61
CA TYR A 763 2.40 46.53 -7.43
C TYR A 763 0.95 46.90 -7.77
N LYS A 764 0.76 47.99 -8.53
CA LYS A 764 -0.58 48.49 -8.90
C LYS A 764 -1.41 47.43 -9.63
N GLN A 765 -0.80 46.70 -10.58
CA GLN A 765 -1.46 45.62 -11.32
C GLN A 765 -2.00 44.49 -10.44
N ASN A 766 -1.30 44.14 -9.35
CA ASN A 766 -1.71 43.02 -8.48
C ASN A 766 -2.59 43.46 -7.31
N SER A 767 -2.54 44.74 -6.94
CA SER A 767 -3.39 45.30 -5.87
C SER A 767 -4.89 45.34 -6.22
N GLN A 768 -5.26 45.25 -7.50
CA GLN A 768 -6.67 45.34 -7.93
C GLN A 768 -7.44 44.01 -7.92
N ASN A 769 -6.76 42.86 -7.92
CA ASN A 769 -7.42 41.53 -7.96
C ASN A 769 -7.82 40.99 -6.57
N LEU A 770 -7.22 41.49 -5.49
CA LEU A 770 -7.28 40.86 -4.15
C LEU A 770 -8.58 41.10 -3.36
N ASN A 771 -9.56 41.81 -3.92
CA ASN A 771 -10.73 42.32 -3.18
C ASN A 771 -11.97 41.40 -3.17
N GLU A 772 -11.99 40.28 -3.92
CA GLU A 772 -13.21 39.45 -4.02
C GLU A 772 -13.22 38.17 -3.14
N ASP A 773 -12.07 37.56 -2.80
CA ASP A 773 -12.05 36.21 -2.16
C ASP A 773 -11.66 36.13 -0.67
N ASN A 774 -11.13 37.19 -0.05
CA ASN A 774 -10.58 37.11 1.32
C ASN A 774 -11.58 37.43 2.44
N LYS A 775 -12.47 36.47 2.75
CA LYS A 775 -13.27 36.50 4.00
C LYS A 775 -13.20 35.25 4.90
N ASN A 776 -12.60 34.14 4.46
CA ASN A 776 -12.57 32.88 5.24
C ASN A 776 -11.22 32.12 5.16
N LYS A 777 -10.12 32.77 5.57
CA LYS A 777 -8.88 32.07 5.95
C LYS A 777 -8.29 32.69 7.21
N VAL A 778 -8.00 31.84 8.21
CA VAL A 778 -7.25 32.18 9.41
C VAL A 778 -6.20 31.08 9.58
N GLU A 779 -4.92 31.44 9.49
CA GLU A 779 -3.81 30.52 9.74
C GLU A 779 -3.30 30.65 11.19
N TYR A 780 -2.76 29.54 11.71
CA TYR A 780 -2.26 29.43 13.09
C TYR A 780 -0.78 29.03 13.09
N GLU A 781 -0.03 29.54 14.06
CA GLU A 781 1.38 29.23 14.27
C GLU A 781 1.58 28.45 15.58
N LEU A 782 2.41 27.42 15.52
CA LEU A 782 2.88 26.66 16.67
C LEU A 782 4.05 27.40 17.33
N VAL A 783 3.76 28.24 18.32
CA VAL A 783 4.78 28.96 19.08
C VAL A 783 5.26 28.08 20.23
N THR A 784 6.59 27.88 20.34
CA THR A 784 7.19 27.19 21.49
C THR A 784 7.59 28.21 22.57
N LYS A 785 6.83 28.25 23.67
CA LYS A 785 7.12 29.16 24.79
C LYS A 785 8.04 28.51 25.81
N THR A 786 9.19 29.12 26.06
CA THR A 786 10.00 28.88 27.26
C THR A 786 9.42 29.72 28.41
N LYS A 787 9.00 29.10 29.51
CA LYS A 787 8.34 29.80 30.62
C LYS A 787 9.31 30.00 31.78
N THR A 788 9.80 31.22 31.97
CA THR A 788 10.44 31.63 33.24
C THR A 788 9.35 32.10 34.19
N ILE A 789 9.29 31.53 35.39
CA ILE A 789 8.34 31.94 36.43
C ILE A 789 9.07 32.82 37.45
N ILE A 790 8.59 34.05 37.60
CA ILE A 790 8.75 34.87 38.80
C ILE A 790 7.32 35.22 39.27
N GLU A 791 7.11 35.22 40.58
CA GLU A 791 5.77 35.27 41.19
C GLU A 791 5.15 36.68 41.26
N LYS A 792 3.85 36.70 41.66
CA LYS A 792 3.05 37.83 42.19
C LYS A 792 2.51 38.82 41.12
N THR A 793 1.29 39.36 41.19
CA THR A 793 0.15 39.20 42.15
C THR A 793 -1.17 39.66 41.49
N LYS A 794 -2.32 39.29 42.08
CA LYS A 794 -3.65 39.98 42.09
C LYS A 794 -4.06 40.92 40.94
N ASP A 795 -5.22 40.69 40.31
CA ASP A 795 -6.51 41.34 40.68
C ASP A 795 -7.71 40.87 39.80
N GLU A 796 -8.91 41.38 40.08
CA GLU A 796 -10.23 40.81 39.72
C GLU A 796 -10.85 41.25 38.37
N LYS A 797 -11.87 40.50 37.92
CA LYS A 797 -13.08 40.90 37.12
C LYS A 797 -12.81 41.49 35.70
N THR A 798 -13.68 41.36 34.69
CA THR A 798 -15.16 41.30 34.70
C THR A 798 -15.72 40.64 33.42
N SER A 799 -16.94 40.11 33.51
CA SER A 799 -18.01 39.98 32.48
C SER A 799 -17.77 39.36 31.08
N LYS A 800 -18.55 38.31 30.81
CA LYS A 800 -19.15 38.03 29.49
C LYS A 800 -20.27 39.04 29.20
N GLU A 801 -20.58 39.23 27.90
CA GLU A 801 -21.92 39.32 27.27
C GLU A 801 -21.99 40.33 26.10
N ALA A 802 -23.05 40.20 25.28
CA ALA A 802 -23.34 40.92 24.03
C ALA A 802 -22.49 40.47 22.80
N LEU A 803 -23.05 40.12 21.62
CA LEU A 803 -24.45 40.08 21.14
C LEU A 803 -24.77 38.81 20.34
N LYS A 804 -26.07 38.45 20.31
CA LYS A 804 -26.70 37.50 19.38
C LYS A 804 -28.11 38.03 19.03
N GLN A 805 -28.33 38.52 17.79
CA GLN A 805 -29.58 39.06 17.16
C GLN A 805 -29.15 39.84 15.88
N GLU A 806 -29.85 40.00 14.75
CA GLU A 806 -31.03 39.40 14.06
C GLU A 806 -30.66 39.24 12.55
N VAL A 807 -31.26 38.43 11.65
CA VAL A 807 -32.59 37.81 11.42
C VAL A 807 -33.50 38.58 10.41
N ILE A 808 -33.49 38.08 9.16
CA ILE A 808 -34.50 38.19 8.06
C ILE A 808 -34.66 39.51 7.27
N LYS A 809 -34.40 39.43 5.95
CA LYS A 809 -35.14 39.92 4.76
C LYS A 809 -34.23 39.78 3.50
N GLU A 810 -34.66 39.49 2.27
CA GLU A 810 -35.97 39.14 1.68
C GLU A 810 -35.73 38.38 0.34
N ASN A 811 -36.72 37.65 -0.19
CA ASN A 811 -36.58 36.82 -1.42
C ASN A 811 -36.93 37.57 -2.72
N ASN A 812 -36.38 37.14 -3.88
CA ASN A 812 -37.09 36.70 -5.11
C ASN A 812 -36.50 37.13 -6.48
N LYS A 813 -36.89 36.34 -7.49
CA LYS A 813 -36.67 36.40 -8.97
C LYS A 813 -35.36 35.77 -9.46
N GLN A 814 -35.36 34.92 -10.51
CA GLN A 814 -36.48 34.51 -11.37
C GLN A 814 -36.28 33.11 -11.97
N GLU A 815 -37.39 32.41 -12.22
CA GLU A 815 -37.43 31.07 -12.82
C GLU A 815 -37.99 31.11 -14.24
N SER A 816 -37.58 30.14 -15.06
CA SER A 816 -38.22 29.65 -16.31
C SER A 816 -38.15 30.47 -17.62
N LEU A 817 -37.73 29.78 -18.69
CA LEU A 817 -38.44 29.72 -19.98
C LEU A 817 -38.13 28.37 -20.69
N LYS A 818 -38.93 27.99 -21.69
CA LYS A 818 -39.27 26.57 -22.01
C LYS A 818 -38.61 25.94 -23.25
N LYS A 819 -38.53 24.59 -23.19
CA LYS A 819 -38.57 23.56 -24.28
C LYS A 819 -38.97 23.98 -25.71
N SER A 820 -38.22 23.46 -26.70
CA SER A 820 -38.70 22.78 -27.95
C SER A 820 -37.49 22.18 -28.71
N SER A 821 -37.25 20.86 -28.74
CA SER A 821 -37.75 19.83 -29.71
C SER A 821 -36.97 19.70 -31.03
N LEU A 822 -36.77 18.44 -31.47
CA LEU A 822 -36.37 17.93 -32.81
C LEU A 822 -34.88 17.52 -33.04
N GLU A 823 -34.69 16.20 -33.16
CA GLU A 823 -33.67 15.53 -34.00
C GLU A 823 -34.15 15.45 -35.47
N PRO A 824 -33.35 14.97 -36.46
CA PRO A 824 -31.90 14.81 -36.51
C PRO A 824 -31.27 15.59 -37.70
N LEU A 825 -30.11 16.22 -37.50
CA LEU A 825 -29.37 16.90 -38.58
C LEU A 825 -28.03 16.20 -38.88
N GLN A 826 -28.13 14.94 -39.30
CA GLN A 826 -26.99 14.06 -39.58
C GLN A 826 -26.74 13.90 -41.10
N GLU A 827 -27.00 14.92 -41.92
CA GLU A 827 -26.87 14.79 -43.39
C GLU A 827 -26.51 16.06 -44.20
N GLN A 828 -26.19 17.20 -43.57
CA GLN A 828 -25.98 18.49 -44.30
C GLN A 828 -24.61 19.18 -44.17
N ILE A 829 -23.58 18.53 -43.59
CA ILE A 829 -22.20 19.08 -43.57
C ILE A 829 -21.21 18.10 -44.22
N SER A 830 -21.63 17.49 -45.34
CA SER A 830 -20.81 16.56 -46.14
C SER A 830 -20.28 17.18 -47.45
N GLN A 831 -20.63 18.43 -47.77
CA GLN A 831 -20.31 19.06 -49.06
C GLN A 831 -19.96 20.56 -48.94
N ASN A 832 -18.82 20.88 -48.31
CA ASN A 832 -17.86 21.84 -48.88
C ASN A 832 -16.53 21.86 -48.09
N LYS A 833 -15.43 21.85 -48.83
CA LYS A 833 -14.04 21.66 -48.38
C LYS A 833 -13.60 22.56 -47.20
N SER A 834 -12.92 21.96 -46.22
CA SER A 834 -11.71 22.58 -45.66
C SER A 834 -10.49 21.97 -46.38
N SER A 835 -9.82 22.74 -47.24
CA SER A 835 -8.53 22.33 -47.86
C SER A 835 -7.52 21.88 -46.81
N LEU A 836 -7.57 22.50 -45.63
CA LEU A 836 -6.76 22.19 -44.45
C LEU A 836 -6.88 20.77 -43.91
N LYS A 837 -7.96 20.00 -44.19
CA LYS A 837 -7.98 18.57 -43.82
C LYS A 837 -6.93 17.80 -44.64
N GLN A 838 -6.92 18.00 -45.96
CA GLN A 838 -5.93 17.37 -46.84
C GLN A 838 -4.53 17.93 -46.54
N GLU A 839 -4.38 19.25 -46.47
CA GLU A 839 -3.10 19.89 -46.15
C GLU A 839 -2.49 19.33 -44.85
N PHE A 840 -3.31 19.10 -43.81
CA PHE A 840 -2.85 18.54 -42.54
C PHE A 840 -2.53 17.05 -42.57
N LEU A 841 -3.23 16.25 -43.38
CA LEU A 841 -3.00 14.80 -43.52
C LEU A 841 -1.84 14.49 -44.48
N GLU A 842 -1.68 15.30 -45.52
CA GLU A 842 -0.63 15.21 -46.55
C GLU A 842 0.67 15.93 -46.14
N ALA A 843 0.61 16.84 -45.14
CA ALA A 843 1.77 17.54 -44.60
C ALA A 843 2.92 16.59 -44.20
N SER A 844 4.14 17.00 -44.52
CA SER A 844 5.37 16.32 -44.09
C SER A 844 5.38 16.05 -42.58
N ARG A 845 5.86 14.87 -42.17
CA ARG A 845 5.93 14.48 -40.75
C ARG A 845 6.84 15.40 -39.92
N ASP A 846 7.69 16.22 -40.56
CA ASP A 846 8.52 17.23 -39.89
C ASP A 846 7.88 18.62 -39.77
N ALA A 847 6.74 18.85 -40.42
CA ALA A 847 5.96 20.10 -40.31
C ALA A 847 5.33 20.27 -38.92
N TYR A 848 4.90 21.49 -38.63
CA TYR A 848 4.34 21.95 -37.36
C TYR A 848 2.90 22.44 -37.52
N SER A 849 2.14 22.40 -36.44
CA SER A 849 0.79 22.95 -36.33
C SER A 849 0.57 23.49 -34.93
N ILE A 850 -0.43 24.35 -34.77
CA ILE A 850 -0.81 24.89 -33.45
C ILE A 850 -2.03 24.12 -32.95
N ASN A 851 -1.97 23.56 -31.73
CA ASN A 851 -3.16 23.07 -31.05
C ASN A 851 -3.82 24.24 -30.31
N LEU A 852 -5.02 24.65 -30.72
CA LEU A 852 -5.75 25.77 -30.11
C LEU A 852 -6.59 25.34 -28.91
N ALA A 853 -7.24 24.18 -29.00
CA ALA A 853 -8.20 23.73 -27.98
C ALA A 853 -8.39 22.21 -28.01
N THR A 854 -8.86 21.67 -26.89
CA THR A 854 -9.36 20.30 -26.79
C THR A 854 -10.66 20.35 -26.00
N LEU A 855 -11.76 19.97 -26.65
CA LEU A 855 -13.12 20.25 -26.21
C LEU A 855 -13.91 18.94 -26.04
N PRO A 856 -14.89 18.88 -25.13
CA PRO A 856 -15.52 17.63 -24.72
C PRO A 856 -16.52 17.05 -25.73
N SER A 857 -16.77 17.71 -26.86
CA SER A 857 -17.53 17.14 -27.97
C SER A 857 -17.15 17.80 -29.30
N LEU A 858 -17.42 17.11 -30.41
CA LEU A 858 -17.29 17.67 -31.76
C LEU A 858 -18.14 18.94 -31.94
N GLN A 859 -19.36 18.93 -31.42
CA GLN A 859 -20.27 20.06 -31.52
C GLN A 859 -19.70 21.31 -30.83
N LYS A 860 -19.17 21.18 -29.62
CA LYS A 860 -18.50 22.29 -28.92
C LYS A 860 -17.24 22.79 -29.63
N ALA A 861 -16.54 21.92 -30.38
CA ALA A 861 -15.40 22.34 -31.19
C ALA A 861 -15.81 23.08 -32.48
N ILE A 862 -16.94 22.71 -33.08
CA ILE A 862 -17.53 23.45 -34.21
C ILE A 862 -18.04 24.82 -33.74
N GLU A 863 -18.74 24.87 -32.60
CA GLU A 863 -19.17 26.11 -31.94
C GLU A 863 -17.96 27.02 -31.66
N PHE A 864 -16.91 26.52 -30.99
CA PHE A 864 -15.67 27.26 -30.72
C PHE A 864 -15.01 27.82 -31.99
N VAL A 865 -14.89 27.03 -33.05
CA VAL A 865 -14.26 27.46 -34.31
C VAL A 865 -15.08 28.57 -35.00
N LYS A 866 -16.41 28.50 -34.89
CA LYS A 866 -17.34 29.51 -35.41
C LYS A 866 -17.34 30.79 -34.58
N ASP A 867 -17.36 30.69 -33.26
CA ASP A 867 -17.33 31.82 -32.32
C ASP A 867 -16.11 32.72 -32.52
N TYR A 868 -14.97 32.13 -32.90
CA TYR A 868 -13.74 32.86 -33.23
C TYR A 868 -13.54 33.13 -34.73
N ASN A 869 -14.47 32.72 -35.59
CA ASN A 869 -14.44 32.92 -37.05
C ASN A 869 -13.15 32.41 -37.72
N ILE A 870 -12.61 31.29 -37.24
CA ILE A 870 -11.35 30.67 -37.69
C ILE A 870 -11.55 29.42 -38.58
N GLU A 871 -12.80 29.15 -38.98
CA GLU A 871 -13.26 28.00 -39.78
C GLU A 871 -12.35 27.65 -40.96
N LYS A 872 -11.80 28.66 -41.64
CA LYS A 872 -10.95 28.50 -42.83
C LYS A 872 -9.50 28.11 -42.53
N ASP A 873 -9.01 28.36 -41.31
CA ASP A 873 -7.63 28.14 -40.88
C ASP A 873 -7.50 26.93 -39.92
N THR A 874 -8.61 26.30 -39.53
CA THR A 874 -8.64 25.20 -38.55
C THR A 874 -9.09 23.87 -39.12
N PHE A 875 -8.48 22.79 -38.62
CA PHE A 875 -8.95 21.42 -38.80
C PHE A 875 -9.42 20.83 -37.47
N VAL A 876 -10.63 20.25 -37.44
CA VAL A 876 -11.25 19.68 -36.24
C VAL A 876 -11.48 18.18 -36.42
N PHE A 877 -11.09 17.38 -35.42
CA PHE A 877 -11.33 15.93 -35.42
C PHE A 877 -11.57 15.36 -34.01
N THR A 878 -12.34 14.28 -33.94
CA THR A 878 -12.64 13.54 -32.69
C THR A 878 -11.57 12.51 -32.35
N PHE A 879 -11.38 12.23 -31.06
CA PHE A 879 -10.47 11.22 -30.54
C PHE A 879 -10.89 10.74 -29.14
N GLY A 880 -10.43 9.54 -28.75
CA GLY A 880 -10.74 8.94 -27.44
C GLY A 880 -12.12 8.26 -27.36
N LYS A 881 -12.39 7.59 -26.24
CA LYS A 881 -13.68 6.88 -26.02
C LYS A 881 -14.86 7.82 -25.73
N GLU A 882 -14.57 9.05 -25.31
CA GLU A 882 -15.57 10.06 -24.91
C GLU A 882 -15.82 11.10 -26.03
N ASN A 883 -15.33 10.88 -27.26
CA ASN A 883 -15.51 11.77 -28.42
C ASN A 883 -15.06 13.23 -28.18
N PHE A 884 -14.00 13.44 -27.40
CA PHE A 884 -13.29 14.73 -27.36
C PHE A 884 -12.88 15.16 -28.76
N ALA A 885 -12.91 16.46 -29.04
CA ALA A 885 -12.49 17.03 -30.29
C ALA A 885 -11.26 17.94 -30.12
N LYS A 886 -10.32 17.88 -31.06
CA LYS A 886 -9.19 18.81 -31.14
C LYS A 886 -9.44 19.87 -32.19
N VAL A 887 -8.97 21.09 -31.91
CA VAL A 887 -8.94 22.19 -32.87
C VAL A 887 -7.47 22.46 -33.21
N MET A 888 -7.04 22.01 -34.39
CA MET A 888 -5.73 22.29 -34.95
C MET A 888 -5.79 23.54 -35.82
N TYR A 889 -4.75 24.36 -35.83
CA TYR A 889 -4.67 25.62 -36.58
C TYR A 889 -3.36 25.69 -37.37
N LYS A 890 -3.53 25.84 -38.70
CA LYS A 890 -2.48 25.92 -39.74
C LYS A 890 -1.50 24.74 -39.83
N VAL A 891 -0.97 24.57 -41.04
CA VAL A 891 0.23 23.78 -41.33
C VAL A 891 1.38 24.76 -41.53
N LEU A 892 2.52 24.47 -40.93
CA LEU A 892 3.66 25.38 -40.81
C LEU A 892 4.95 24.60 -41.05
N ASN A 893 5.91 25.18 -41.76
CA ASN A 893 7.13 24.46 -42.14
C ASN A 893 8.19 24.50 -41.03
N THR A 894 8.20 25.56 -40.23
CA THR A 894 9.17 25.73 -39.13
C THR A 894 8.52 25.96 -37.77
N TYR A 895 9.26 25.68 -36.70
CA TYR A 895 8.81 25.95 -35.33
C TYR A 895 8.72 27.45 -35.03
N GLN A 896 9.55 28.28 -35.68
CA GLN A 896 9.52 29.74 -35.51
C GLN A 896 8.25 30.35 -36.13
N GLU A 897 7.84 29.94 -37.33
CA GLU A 897 6.54 30.30 -37.92
C GLU A 897 5.37 29.99 -36.96
N GLY A 898 5.45 28.89 -36.20
CA GLY A 898 4.44 28.55 -35.19
C GLY A 898 4.42 29.49 -33.99
N LEU A 899 5.57 29.97 -33.52
CA LEU A 899 5.62 30.96 -32.45
C LEU A 899 5.11 32.33 -32.92
N GLU A 900 5.43 32.73 -34.16
CA GLU A 900 4.92 33.95 -34.78
C GLU A 900 3.40 33.87 -35.05
N ALA A 901 2.91 32.72 -35.51
CA ALA A 901 1.48 32.47 -35.69
C ALA A 901 0.73 32.47 -34.35
N ILE A 902 1.30 31.93 -33.26
CA ILE A 902 0.72 32.11 -31.91
C ILE A 902 0.72 33.58 -31.51
N ASN A 903 1.79 34.32 -31.77
CA ASN A 903 1.88 35.75 -31.45
C ASN A 903 0.90 36.63 -32.22
N THR A 904 0.40 36.20 -33.38
CA THR A 904 -0.63 36.91 -34.16
C THR A 904 -2.08 36.52 -33.79
N LEU A 905 -2.30 35.48 -32.98
CA LEU A 905 -3.65 35.08 -32.54
C LEU A 905 -4.36 36.18 -31.70
N PRO A 906 -5.69 36.33 -31.83
CA PRO A 906 -6.53 37.12 -30.93
C PRO A 906 -6.31 36.77 -29.44
N LYS A 907 -6.41 37.77 -28.55
CA LYS A 907 -6.17 37.61 -27.10
C LYS A 907 -7.04 36.51 -26.47
N ALA A 908 -8.29 36.37 -26.92
CA ALA A 908 -9.20 35.33 -26.45
C ALA A 908 -8.74 33.90 -26.82
N LEU A 909 -8.15 33.70 -28.00
CA LEU A 909 -7.59 32.39 -28.39
C LEU A 909 -6.29 32.09 -27.63
N LYS A 910 -5.46 33.10 -27.33
CA LYS A 910 -4.26 32.95 -26.49
C LYS A 910 -4.57 32.50 -25.06
N ASN A 911 -5.74 32.85 -24.51
CA ASN A 911 -6.16 32.39 -23.18
C ASN A 911 -6.29 30.85 -23.10
N ASN A 912 -6.52 30.16 -24.22
CA ASN A 912 -6.56 28.69 -24.27
C ASN A 912 -5.18 28.02 -24.24
N SER A 913 -4.10 28.81 -24.02
CA SER A 913 -2.71 28.35 -23.99
C SER A 913 -2.29 27.54 -25.24
N PRO A 914 -2.48 28.11 -26.45
CA PRO A 914 -2.12 27.44 -27.68
C PRO A 914 -0.61 27.17 -27.75
N TYR A 915 -0.23 26.02 -28.31
CA TYR A 915 1.17 25.61 -28.41
C TYR A 915 1.48 24.96 -29.76
N VAL A 916 2.72 25.13 -30.22
CA VAL A 916 3.23 24.55 -31.47
C VAL A 916 3.67 23.10 -31.23
N GLU A 917 3.29 22.19 -32.11
CA GLU A 917 3.78 20.81 -32.11
C GLU A 917 3.97 20.23 -33.51
N LYS A 918 4.84 19.22 -33.64
CA LYS A 918 5.00 18.48 -34.90
C LYS A 918 3.71 17.76 -35.29
N ILE A 919 3.28 17.97 -36.53
CA ILE A 919 2.02 17.47 -37.11
C ILE A 919 1.88 15.95 -37.00
N TYR A 920 2.97 15.19 -37.17
CA TYR A 920 2.92 13.73 -37.14
C TYR A 920 2.26 13.17 -35.86
N ARG A 921 2.42 13.84 -34.71
CA ARG A 921 1.81 13.42 -33.43
C ARG A 921 0.29 13.47 -33.44
N LYS A 922 -0.28 14.28 -34.34
CA LYS A 922 -1.71 14.51 -34.50
C LYS A 922 -2.29 13.80 -35.72
N GLN A 923 -1.51 13.63 -36.80
CA GLN A 923 -1.80 12.63 -37.84
C GLN A 923 -1.89 11.22 -37.24
N ASP A 924 -0.91 10.79 -36.44
CA ASP A 924 -0.91 9.47 -35.80
C ASP A 924 -2.09 9.31 -34.82
N LEU A 925 -2.50 10.40 -34.14
CA LEU A 925 -3.71 10.44 -33.30
C LEU A 925 -4.99 10.35 -34.14
N TYR A 926 -5.07 11.08 -35.26
CA TYR A 926 -6.18 11.03 -36.20
C TYR A 926 -6.39 9.61 -36.71
N TYR A 927 -5.36 9.00 -37.31
CA TYR A 927 -5.42 7.65 -37.84
C TYR A 927 -5.65 6.56 -36.78
N LYS A 928 -5.35 6.81 -35.49
CA LYS A 928 -5.69 5.89 -34.39
C LYS A 928 -7.21 5.76 -34.19
N TYR A 929 -7.97 6.83 -34.43
CA TYR A 929 -9.43 6.87 -34.22
C TYR A 929 -10.26 6.88 -35.53
N HIS A 930 -9.67 7.31 -36.66
CA HIS A 930 -10.31 7.41 -37.98
C HIS A 930 -9.77 6.36 -38.97
N LYS A 931 -9.59 5.11 -38.52
CA LYS A 931 -8.90 4.03 -39.27
C LYS A 931 -9.46 3.73 -40.66
N GLN A 932 -10.75 3.96 -40.90
CA GLN A 932 -11.40 3.62 -42.18
C GLN A 932 -10.98 4.57 -43.32
N GLU A 933 -10.57 5.81 -43.05
CA GLU A 933 -10.14 6.75 -44.10
C GLU A 933 -8.76 6.40 -44.66
N LYS A 934 -7.85 5.91 -43.80
CA LYS A 934 -6.48 5.52 -44.18
C LYS A 934 -6.41 4.45 -45.27
N LEU A 935 -7.44 3.58 -45.36
CA LEU A 935 -7.50 2.54 -46.39
C LEU A 935 -7.87 3.11 -47.77
N LYS A 936 -8.65 4.20 -47.84
CA LYS A 936 -9.07 4.82 -49.12
C LYS A 936 -7.94 5.63 -49.76
N GLU A 937 -7.14 6.35 -48.98
CA GLU A 937 -5.99 7.11 -49.49
C GLU A 937 -4.90 6.16 -50.07
N GLN A 938 -4.73 4.97 -49.48
CA GLN A 938 -3.76 3.96 -49.95
C GLN A 938 -4.19 3.19 -51.22
N GLU A 939 -5.40 3.40 -51.72
CA GLU A 939 -5.85 2.92 -53.04
C GLU A 939 -5.64 3.98 -54.13
N VAL A 940 -5.87 5.27 -53.83
CA VAL A 940 -5.70 6.37 -54.79
C VAL A 940 -4.23 6.58 -55.17
N LEU A 941 -3.31 6.49 -54.20
CA LEU A 941 -1.86 6.67 -54.38
C LEU A 941 -1.15 5.49 -55.09
N LYS A 942 -1.88 4.49 -55.61
CA LYS A 942 -1.31 3.34 -56.34
C LYS A 942 -1.45 3.42 -57.86
N THR A 943 -2.11 4.46 -58.38
CA THR A 943 -2.51 4.53 -59.80
C THR A 943 -1.58 5.36 -60.68
N GLU A 944 -0.71 6.20 -60.10
CA GLU A 944 0.21 7.07 -60.82
C GLU A 944 1.67 6.76 -60.48
N GLU A 945 2.54 6.92 -61.48
CA GLU A 945 4.00 6.67 -61.51
C GLU A 945 4.50 5.21 -61.47
N LYS A 946 4.85 4.71 -62.67
CA LYS A 946 5.60 3.47 -62.90
C LYS A 946 7.06 3.77 -63.21
N ALA A 947 7.96 3.12 -62.46
CA ALA A 947 9.30 2.64 -62.87
C ALA A 947 10.45 3.68 -63.12
N PRO A 948 11.74 3.29 -62.93
CA PRO A 948 12.27 2.28 -61.98
C PRO A 948 13.62 2.63 -61.30
N PHE A 949 14.07 1.78 -60.36
CA PHE A 949 15.39 1.75 -59.68
C PHE A 949 15.67 2.91 -58.67
N GLU A 950 16.28 2.73 -57.50
CA GLU A 950 16.98 1.56 -56.93
C GLU A 950 16.94 1.51 -55.36
N LYS A 951 16.83 0.29 -54.80
CA LYS A 951 17.18 -0.18 -53.42
C LYS A 951 16.67 0.51 -52.13
N GLU A 952 15.87 -0.29 -51.42
CA GLU A 952 15.92 -0.60 -49.97
C GLU A 952 15.44 0.38 -48.89
N ASN A 953 14.22 0.08 -48.42
CA ASN A 953 13.84 -0.07 -47.00
C ASN A 953 13.85 1.16 -46.08
N LEU A 954 12.79 1.95 -46.27
CA LEU A 954 12.18 2.81 -45.26
C LEU A 954 11.28 2.02 -44.28
N ILE A 955 10.96 2.64 -43.15
CA ILE A 955 9.85 2.36 -42.19
C ILE A 955 10.04 1.25 -41.13
N ASN A 956 10.66 1.65 -40.01
CA ASN A 956 10.12 1.35 -38.68
C ASN A 956 8.95 2.30 -38.34
N ASN A 957 7.80 1.78 -37.89
CA ASN A 957 7.07 2.21 -36.67
C ASN A 957 5.58 1.81 -36.66
N ILE A 958 5.22 0.84 -35.81
CA ILE A 958 3.93 0.80 -35.09
C ILE A 958 4.20 0.34 -33.65
N LYS A 959 3.79 1.14 -32.65
CA LYS A 959 3.61 0.74 -31.23
C LYS A 959 2.14 0.32 -31.03
N GLU A 960 1.71 -0.48 -30.05
CA GLU A 960 2.19 -0.68 -28.66
C GLU A 960 2.19 -2.17 -28.24
N GLU A 961 2.47 -2.42 -26.97
CA GLU A 961 2.82 -3.68 -26.30
C GLU A 961 1.58 -4.33 -25.58
N PRO A 962 1.62 -5.56 -25.00
CA PRO A 962 2.57 -5.94 -23.93
C PRO A 962 3.27 -7.30 -24.06
N LEU A 963 4.48 -7.38 -23.47
CA LEU A 963 5.14 -8.60 -22.97
C LEU A 963 5.40 -9.75 -23.97
N VAL A 964 6.08 -9.42 -25.08
CA VAL A 964 7.14 -10.28 -25.63
C VAL A 964 8.29 -9.35 -26.02
N GLN A 965 9.54 -9.71 -25.67
CA GLN A 965 10.71 -8.92 -26.08
C GLN A 965 10.82 -8.93 -27.61
N LYS A 966 10.61 -7.78 -28.26
CA LYS A 966 10.76 -7.62 -29.71
C LYS A 966 12.23 -7.37 -30.08
N THR A 967 13.01 -8.44 -30.19
CA THR A 967 14.18 -8.46 -31.08
C THR A 967 13.74 -8.70 -32.53
N THR A 968 14.50 -8.18 -33.49
CA THR A 968 14.22 -8.40 -34.91
C THR A 968 14.49 -9.86 -35.25
N PHE A 969 13.71 -10.48 -36.15
CA PHE A 969 13.85 -11.91 -36.50
C PHE A 969 15.25 -12.29 -37.02
N LYS A 970 16.01 -11.31 -37.51
CA LYS A 970 17.42 -11.45 -37.91
C LYS A 970 18.37 -11.52 -36.69
N ASP A 971 18.21 -10.61 -35.74
CA ASP A 971 19.04 -10.52 -34.52
C ASP A 971 18.80 -11.73 -33.60
N PHE A 972 17.55 -12.24 -33.55
CA PHE A 972 17.20 -13.45 -32.81
C PHE A 972 17.94 -14.69 -33.35
N LYS A 973 18.18 -14.78 -34.66
CA LYS A 973 18.81 -15.95 -35.29
C LYS A 973 20.32 -16.05 -35.01
N GLU A 974 21.02 -14.92 -34.83
CA GLU A 974 22.47 -14.91 -34.56
C GLU A 974 22.82 -15.20 -33.09
N GLN A 975 21.96 -14.86 -32.13
CA GLN A 975 22.16 -15.26 -30.72
C GLN A 975 21.78 -16.72 -30.46
N PHE A 976 20.68 -17.20 -31.04
CA PHE A 976 20.06 -18.48 -30.64
C PHE A 976 20.95 -19.72 -30.90
N TYR A 977 21.76 -19.71 -31.97
CA TYR A 977 22.65 -20.84 -32.29
C TYR A 977 24.01 -20.82 -31.55
N ASN A 978 24.51 -19.64 -31.18
CA ASN A 978 25.86 -19.51 -30.60
C ASN A 978 25.88 -19.59 -29.06
N ASP A 979 24.84 -19.09 -28.38
CA ASP A 979 24.82 -19.03 -26.90
C ASP A 979 24.38 -20.35 -26.22
N PHE A 980 23.81 -21.30 -26.99
CA PHE A 980 23.16 -22.52 -26.47
C PHE A 980 23.60 -23.84 -27.14
N GLU A 981 24.73 -23.85 -27.83
CA GLU A 981 25.30 -25.06 -28.41
C GLU A 981 25.57 -26.11 -27.31
N GLY A 982 25.15 -27.36 -27.54
CA GLY A 982 25.27 -28.45 -26.56
C GLY A 982 24.22 -28.49 -25.44
N LYS A 983 23.17 -27.64 -25.47
CA LYS A 983 22.05 -27.65 -24.50
C LYS A 983 20.80 -28.36 -25.05
N TYR A 984 19.88 -28.77 -24.17
CA TYR A 984 18.66 -29.50 -24.53
C TYR A 984 17.40 -28.63 -24.41
N THR A 985 16.40 -28.87 -25.26
CA THR A 985 15.08 -28.22 -25.24
C THR A 985 13.97 -29.25 -25.46
N ILE A 986 12.75 -28.98 -24.98
CA ILE A 986 11.58 -29.86 -25.22
C ILE A 986 10.76 -29.28 -26.37
N LEU A 987 10.43 -30.06 -27.41
CA LEU A 987 9.41 -29.72 -28.41
C LEU A 987 8.02 -30.01 -27.83
N ILE A 988 7.16 -28.99 -27.78
CA ILE A 988 5.76 -29.13 -27.33
C ILE A 988 4.83 -29.47 -28.50
N GLY A 989 5.13 -28.99 -29.72
CA GLY A 989 4.37 -29.36 -30.92
C GLY A 989 4.58 -28.43 -32.12
N SER A 990 4.02 -28.79 -33.27
CA SER A 990 3.97 -27.97 -34.49
C SER A 990 2.53 -27.57 -34.79
N VAL A 991 2.28 -26.26 -34.98
CA VAL A 991 0.96 -25.68 -35.22
C VAL A 991 0.97 -24.75 -36.43
N SER A 992 -0.20 -24.50 -37.03
CA SER A 992 -0.29 -23.46 -38.06
C SER A 992 -0.11 -22.08 -37.45
N LYS A 993 0.50 -21.18 -38.21
CA LYS A 993 0.85 -19.82 -37.75
C LYS A 993 -0.35 -19.03 -37.21
N ASP A 994 -1.52 -19.24 -37.79
CA ASP A 994 -2.76 -18.54 -37.42
C ASP A 994 -3.39 -19.08 -36.12
N LEU A 995 -3.11 -20.34 -35.75
CA LEU A 995 -3.62 -20.98 -34.53
C LEU A 995 -2.65 -20.90 -33.34
N LEU A 996 -1.40 -20.47 -33.56
CA LEU A 996 -0.36 -20.34 -32.54
C LEU A 996 -0.85 -19.60 -31.28
N GLN A 997 -1.56 -18.49 -31.45
CA GLN A 997 -2.01 -17.67 -30.33
C GLN A 997 -3.15 -18.32 -29.52
N GLU A 998 -4.03 -19.08 -30.17
CA GLU A 998 -5.06 -19.88 -29.48
C GLU A 998 -4.42 -21.05 -28.72
N TYR A 999 -3.44 -21.72 -29.34
CA TYR A 999 -2.75 -22.87 -28.78
C TYR A 999 -1.92 -22.49 -27.53
N LEU A 1000 -1.15 -21.41 -27.59
CA LEU A 1000 -0.43 -20.85 -26.44
C LEU A 1000 -1.38 -20.42 -25.31
N THR A 1001 -2.56 -19.89 -25.65
CA THR A 1001 -3.57 -19.50 -24.65
C THR A 1001 -4.16 -20.71 -23.92
N LYS A 1002 -4.36 -21.84 -24.62
CA LYS A 1002 -4.85 -23.09 -24.01
C LYS A 1002 -3.83 -23.74 -23.07
N LEU A 1003 -2.54 -23.72 -23.42
CA LEU A 1003 -1.48 -24.34 -22.62
C LEU A 1003 -1.17 -23.60 -21.31
N SER A 1004 -1.59 -22.34 -21.15
CA SER A 1004 -1.34 -21.50 -19.95
C SER A 1004 0.14 -21.27 -19.59
N LEU A 1005 1.08 -21.65 -20.47
CA LEU A 1005 2.51 -21.43 -20.34
C LEU A 1005 2.87 -20.02 -20.83
N ARG A 1006 3.67 -19.28 -20.05
CA ARG A 1006 4.08 -17.89 -20.38
C ARG A 1006 5.58 -17.65 -20.34
N ASP A 1007 6.32 -18.49 -19.62
CA ASP A 1007 7.76 -18.35 -19.43
C ASP A 1007 8.52 -19.46 -20.16
N ASN A 1008 9.75 -19.18 -20.58
CA ASN A 1008 10.68 -20.14 -21.22
C ASN A 1008 10.16 -20.86 -22.48
N LEU A 1009 9.32 -20.20 -23.29
CA LEU A 1009 8.88 -20.70 -24.60
C LEU A 1009 9.68 -20.09 -25.75
N TYR A 1010 10.09 -20.93 -26.70
CA TYR A 1010 10.77 -20.56 -27.93
C TYR A 1010 9.96 -21.07 -29.13
N VAL A 1011 10.05 -20.39 -30.27
CA VAL A 1011 9.13 -20.62 -31.41
C VAL A 1011 9.93 -20.51 -32.71
N THR A 1012 9.95 -21.59 -33.51
CA THR A 1012 10.72 -21.66 -34.77
C THR A 1012 9.80 -21.85 -35.98
N LEU A 1013 10.21 -21.33 -37.13
CA LEU A 1013 9.49 -21.49 -38.39
C LEU A 1013 9.96 -22.76 -39.09
N GLU A 1014 9.14 -23.80 -39.05
CA GLU A 1014 9.37 -25.07 -39.75
C GLU A 1014 9.19 -24.88 -41.27
N ASN A 1015 8.13 -24.16 -41.67
CA ASN A 1015 7.77 -23.88 -43.06
C ASN A 1015 6.93 -22.59 -43.14
N LYS A 1016 6.54 -22.12 -44.34
CA LYS A 1016 5.78 -20.86 -44.52
C LYS A 1016 4.53 -20.73 -43.63
N ASP A 1017 3.82 -21.84 -43.43
CA ASP A 1017 2.51 -21.87 -42.76
C ASP A 1017 2.51 -22.62 -41.42
N LYS A 1018 3.65 -23.20 -41.01
CA LYS A 1018 3.81 -24.03 -39.79
C LYS A 1018 4.95 -23.56 -38.90
N VAL A 1019 4.74 -23.73 -37.61
CA VAL A 1019 5.58 -23.18 -36.54
C VAL A 1019 5.74 -24.24 -35.43
N GLU A 1020 6.98 -24.60 -35.11
CA GLU A 1020 7.31 -25.47 -33.97
C GLU A 1020 7.43 -24.64 -32.68
N ILE A 1021 6.94 -25.19 -31.57
CA ILE A 1021 6.97 -24.59 -30.23
C ILE A 1021 7.86 -25.43 -29.33
N TYR A 1022 8.79 -24.78 -28.66
CA TYR A 1022 9.81 -25.35 -27.80
C TYR A 1022 9.73 -24.75 -26.39
N TYR A 1023 10.18 -25.50 -25.38
CA TYR A 1023 10.14 -25.10 -23.98
C TYR A 1023 11.42 -25.48 -23.22
N GLY A 1024 11.93 -24.49 -22.48
CA GLY A 1024 13.10 -24.58 -21.63
C GLY A 1024 14.43 -24.71 -22.39
N VAL A 1025 15.51 -24.33 -21.72
CA VAL A 1025 16.87 -24.71 -22.09
C VAL A 1025 17.48 -25.37 -20.87
N PHE A 1026 17.98 -26.58 -21.05
CA PHE A 1026 18.45 -27.46 -19.97
C PHE A 1026 19.90 -27.86 -20.21
N ASP A 1027 20.66 -28.02 -19.13
CA ASP A 1027 22.09 -28.33 -19.19
C ASP A 1027 22.32 -29.82 -19.46
N THR A 1028 21.32 -30.66 -19.13
CA THR A 1028 21.34 -32.11 -19.40
C THR A 1028 20.00 -32.61 -19.95
N GLN A 1029 20.03 -33.76 -20.63
CA GLN A 1029 18.82 -34.43 -21.12
C GLN A 1029 17.90 -34.89 -19.97
N GLU A 1030 18.47 -35.21 -18.80
CA GLU A 1030 17.71 -35.68 -17.63
C GLU A 1030 16.92 -34.55 -16.95
N GLU A 1031 17.46 -33.33 -16.91
CA GLU A 1031 16.72 -32.12 -16.48
C GLU A 1031 15.54 -31.81 -17.42
N ALA A 1032 15.75 -31.95 -18.74
CA ALA A 1032 14.70 -31.81 -19.73
C ALA A 1032 13.61 -32.90 -19.56
N LEU A 1033 14.00 -34.16 -19.32
CA LEU A 1033 13.07 -35.27 -19.13
C LEU A 1033 12.27 -35.17 -17.81
N ASN A 1034 12.89 -34.67 -16.74
CA ASN A 1034 12.16 -34.41 -15.51
C ASN A 1034 11.22 -33.20 -15.63
N SER A 1035 11.57 -32.22 -16.47
CA SER A 1035 10.72 -31.07 -16.77
C SER A 1035 9.57 -31.42 -17.73
N SER A 1036 9.75 -32.36 -18.66
CA SER A 1036 8.72 -32.77 -19.64
C SER A 1036 7.54 -33.51 -19.00
N LYS A 1037 7.76 -34.20 -17.87
CA LYS A 1037 6.70 -34.86 -17.07
C LYS A 1037 5.58 -33.93 -16.60
N ASN A 1038 5.79 -32.61 -16.62
CA ASN A 1038 4.75 -31.62 -16.34
C ASN A 1038 3.75 -31.43 -17.52
N PHE A 1039 4.01 -32.04 -18.67
CA PHE A 1039 3.17 -31.99 -19.86
C PHE A 1039 2.61 -33.38 -20.19
N SER A 1040 1.30 -33.48 -20.34
CA SER A 1040 0.64 -34.75 -20.66
C SER A 1040 0.93 -35.20 -22.10
N GLY A 1041 1.65 -36.32 -22.25
CA GLY A 1041 1.85 -36.98 -23.56
C GLY A 1041 3.09 -36.55 -24.35
N ILE A 1042 4.15 -36.08 -23.68
CA ILE A 1042 5.45 -35.79 -24.31
C ILE A 1042 6.44 -36.93 -24.01
N ASP A 1043 6.79 -37.71 -25.05
CA ASP A 1043 7.79 -38.78 -24.99
C ASP A 1043 9.23 -38.26 -25.09
N GLU A 1044 10.22 -39.09 -24.72
CA GLU A 1044 11.67 -38.79 -24.80
C GLU A 1044 12.12 -38.29 -26.18
N THR A 1045 11.48 -38.77 -27.25
CA THR A 1045 11.71 -38.36 -28.64
C THR A 1045 11.43 -36.88 -28.92
N SER A 1046 10.76 -36.19 -28.01
CA SER A 1046 10.43 -34.77 -28.11
C SER A 1046 11.54 -33.86 -27.54
N ILE A 1047 12.56 -34.42 -26.87
CA ILE A 1047 13.70 -33.65 -26.37
C ILE A 1047 14.72 -33.51 -27.50
N LYS A 1048 14.91 -32.30 -28.02
CA LYS A 1048 15.92 -32.01 -29.07
C LYS A 1048 17.17 -31.39 -28.44
N LEU A 1049 18.35 -31.81 -28.88
CA LEU A 1049 19.60 -31.10 -28.62
C LEU A 1049 19.65 -29.86 -29.52
N LEU A 1050 19.90 -28.67 -28.97
CA LEU A 1050 19.86 -27.40 -29.72
C LEU A 1050 20.93 -27.31 -30.82
N GLY A 1051 22.00 -28.10 -30.73
CA GLY A 1051 23.00 -28.24 -31.81
C GLY A 1051 22.57 -29.07 -33.01
N GLU A 1052 21.47 -29.85 -32.94
CA GLU A 1052 20.98 -30.69 -34.05
C GLU A 1052 19.71 -30.14 -34.74
N VAL A 1053 19.16 -29.02 -34.27
CA VAL A 1053 17.95 -28.41 -34.85
C VAL A 1053 18.29 -27.71 -36.17
N ARG A 1054 18.00 -28.39 -37.29
CA ARG A 1054 18.14 -27.89 -38.68
C ARG A 1054 17.06 -26.89 -39.08
#